data_AF-A0A2E1X784-F1
#
_entry.id   AF-A0A2E1X784-F1
#
_cell.length_a   1.000
_cell.length_b   1.000
_cell.length_c   1.000
_cell.angle_alpha   90.00
_cell.angle_beta   90.00
_cell.angle_gamma   90.00
#
_symmetry.space_group_name_H-M   'P 1'
#
loop_
_entity.id
_entity.type
_entity.pdbx_description
1 polymer ?
#
loop_
_entity_poly.entity_id
_entity_poly.type
_entity_poly.pdbx_seq_one_letter_code
_entity_poly.pdbx_strand_id
1 'polypeptide(L)'
;MKFLCAILLGFLFASLPVMGLCPSGAVTALAVEEGERVIVVLKDGSEVIGEVIEESGEKISVKSVFGVTSIEMSRVESIIRGAEVSRREFEQRQKRAIRRGSAAGWHSLGRWALERGLQDKATNSFQKALEIDPEHEPSKIALGWGKVEGQWKTPEEAEGLVNKGWRRDGVNLLPPRAGAPAVPKQPEPKKPDIVRPVPDPSSGGRISTPEGLIGKLSPQEQKRRERELERRRKDREKFEDKKRREYEGVPWPHRSVIKSRNWQIECNSTPEVARTYQWIMEALSATLGKIFKSPDVRSQKPVVKIYRNHDEFMLKTGMGGGVGGFYQPNSQNVVAYHGTFGLTGTTYTVLAHEGTHAFQGKKLARMGNYPNWFIEGMAVYFGDGSKLDYKKKKLVTGLIPRDRLFHIQEKIVEGRHTQLSKLGGLPRNRFSGTHYADSWSVMHFLINGPESKKGQRFLVDYWRMGEKRRVGQRQFNELAKKYFGDVDDMEEAWQEYVLELKPDPAGEVDGDRFSSMDFMFSITRSDAKWQYVLDEIQDRDLVLMRIPDTRNEIRVRILSKSEDSQRPQDWVDSELLPALRKKYRDVRSFSGELGGLDAYVFEFYDRPPEPEKSAEETDGEKDSETEEDQQSGLPVGISPQQDPGGTDAEEKDEPEAIPDPLKHRSYVLVGVSNAYELRGSFEEKEFNTLLSDLEWVAFSFEKILRNRW
;
A
#
# COMPACT_ATOMS: atom_id res chain seq x y z
N MET A 1 43.12 9.87 60.97
CA MET A 1 43.47 8.76 61.89
C MET A 1 43.02 7.47 61.22
N LYS A 2 43.88 6.77 60.47
CA LYS A 2 44.66 5.59 60.91
C LYS A 2 43.82 4.66 61.81
N PHE A 3 43.48 3.45 61.36
CA PHE A 3 44.15 2.22 61.80
C PHE A 3 43.75 1.00 60.95
N LEU A 4 44.78 0.36 60.38
CA LEU A 4 44.85 -1.03 59.97
C LEU A 4 44.72 -1.95 61.20
N CYS A 5 44.24 -3.19 61.00
CA CYS A 5 44.97 -4.38 61.47
C CYS A 5 44.43 -5.66 60.81
N ALA A 6 45.29 -6.31 60.03
CA ALA A 6 45.25 -7.73 59.70
C ALA A 6 45.83 -8.54 60.87
N ILE A 7 45.57 -9.86 60.94
CA ILE A 7 46.52 -10.86 61.46
C ILE A 7 46.06 -12.32 61.18
N LEU A 8 47.02 -13.04 60.57
CA LEU A 8 47.38 -14.48 60.51
C LEU A 8 46.37 -15.59 60.15
N LEU A 9 46.63 -16.46 59.15
CA LEU A 9 47.69 -17.47 58.90
C LEU A 9 47.50 -18.80 59.65
N GLY A 10 47.31 -19.87 58.87
CA GLY A 10 47.39 -21.27 59.32
C GLY A 10 47.38 -22.23 58.12
N PHE A 11 48.57 -22.56 57.61
CA PHE A 11 48.81 -23.61 56.60
C PHE A 11 48.94 -24.98 57.27
N LEU A 12 48.40 -26.03 56.64
CA LEU A 12 48.89 -27.41 56.80
C LEU A 12 48.61 -28.21 55.52
N PHE A 13 49.71 -28.68 54.91
CA PHE A 13 49.79 -29.54 53.73
C PHE A 13 49.70 -31.02 54.14
N ALA A 14 48.99 -31.83 53.35
CA ALA A 14 49.23 -33.27 53.21
C ALA A 14 48.88 -33.71 51.77
N SER A 15 49.60 -34.71 51.30
CA SER A 15 50.00 -35.02 49.93
C SER A 15 49.02 -35.82 49.04
N LEU A 16 49.20 -35.63 47.73
CA LEU A 16 48.56 -36.21 46.55
C LEU A 16 48.61 -37.76 46.44
N PRO A 17 47.76 -38.33 45.56
CA PRO A 17 48.31 -38.96 44.36
C PRO A 17 47.76 -38.36 43.06
N VAL A 18 48.65 -38.31 42.07
CA VAL A 18 48.45 -37.83 40.70
C VAL A 18 47.85 -38.96 39.86
N MET A 19 46.76 -38.72 39.12
CA MET A 19 46.71 -38.65 37.64
C MET A 19 45.25 -38.66 37.16
N GLY A 20 44.88 -37.66 36.36
CA GLY A 20 43.55 -37.55 35.73
C GLY A 20 43.19 -36.11 35.37
N LEU A 21 43.94 -35.51 34.43
CA LEU A 21 43.59 -34.23 33.82
C LEU A 21 42.27 -34.37 33.03
N CYS A 22 41.23 -33.64 33.45
CA CYS A 22 40.17 -33.16 32.57
C CYS A 22 39.82 -31.72 32.99
N PRO A 23 39.83 -30.75 32.07
CA PRO A 23 39.73 -29.34 32.42
C PRO A 23 38.28 -28.92 32.68
N SER A 24 38.13 -28.14 33.75
CA SER A 24 37.46 -26.83 33.75
C SER A 24 36.01 -26.72 33.30
N GLY A 25 35.17 -26.33 34.26
CA GLY A 25 34.13 -25.32 34.06
C GLY A 25 33.00 -25.72 33.12
N ALA A 26 31.99 -26.39 33.66
CA ALA A 26 30.66 -26.32 33.08
C ALA A 26 30.16 -24.87 33.20
N VAL A 27 30.50 -24.05 32.21
CA VAL A 27 29.70 -22.88 31.84
C VAL A 27 28.33 -23.46 31.48
N THR A 28 27.32 -23.17 32.28
CA THR A 28 25.93 -23.31 31.86
C THR A 28 25.79 -22.54 30.55
N ALA A 29 25.81 -23.25 29.44
CA ALA A 29 25.47 -22.71 28.13
C ALA A 29 24.04 -22.17 28.26
N LEU A 30 23.91 -20.84 28.23
CA LEU A 30 22.63 -20.21 27.93
C LEU A 30 22.23 -20.76 26.56
N ALA A 31 21.23 -21.63 26.56
CA ALA A 31 20.69 -22.19 25.34
C ALA A 31 20.13 -21.04 24.51
N VAL A 32 20.73 -20.79 23.35
CA VAL A 32 20.18 -19.89 22.34
C VAL A 32 18.92 -20.57 21.79
N GLU A 33 17.74 -20.10 22.19
CA GLU A 33 16.50 -20.46 21.51
C GLU A 33 16.35 -19.52 20.31
N GLU A 34 16.73 -20.00 19.13
CA GLU A 34 16.44 -19.32 17.87
C GLU A 34 14.92 -19.08 17.76
N GLY A 35 14.51 -17.82 17.58
CA GLY A 35 13.12 -17.39 17.65
C GLY A 35 12.67 -16.77 18.98
N GLU A 36 13.51 -16.78 20.03
CA GLU A 36 13.17 -16.15 21.31
C GLU A 36 13.09 -14.63 21.17
N ARG A 37 11.99 -14.02 21.62
CA ARG A 37 11.82 -12.57 21.58
C ARG A 37 12.49 -11.87 22.76
N VAL A 38 13.37 -10.91 22.48
CA VAL A 38 14.21 -10.21 23.46
C VAL A 38 14.21 -8.70 23.27
N ILE A 39 14.61 -7.97 24.32
CA ILE A 39 14.95 -6.53 24.25
C ILE A 39 16.44 -6.40 24.58
N VAL A 40 17.24 -6.05 23.57
CA VAL A 40 18.67 -5.77 23.72
C VAL A 40 18.84 -4.31 24.11
N VAL A 41 19.25 -4.04 25.34
CA VAL A 41 19.57 -2.72 25.85
C VAL A 41 21.05 -2.44 25.57
N LEU A 42 21.33 -1.35 24.87
CA LEU A 42 22.69 -0.93 24.51
C LEU A 42 23.27 0.04 25.55
N LYS A 43 24.60 0.13 25.61
CA LYS A 43 25.33 1.03 26.53
C LYS A 43 25.05 2.51 26.33
N ASP A 44 24.57 2.89 25.14
CA ASP A 44 24.12 4.25 24.83
C ASP A 44 22.67 4.52 25.28
N GLY A 45 22.03 3.54 25.92
CA GLY A 45 20.66 3.61 26.44
C GLY A 45 19.58 3.28 25.40
N SER A 46 19.94 2.94 24.16
CA SER A 46 18.96 2.51 23.15
C SER A 46 18.53 1.05 23.34
N GLU A 47 17.30 0.73 22.95
CA GLU A 47 16.72 -0.61 23.08
C GLU A 47 16.34 -1.18 21.71
N VAL A 48 16.73 -2.42 21.45
CA VAL A 48 16.41 -3.15 20.22
C VAL A 48 15.53 -4.34 20.56
N ILE A 49 14.31 -4.37 20.02
CA ILE A 49 13.31 -5.41 20.30
C ILE A 49 13.19 -6.34 19.10
N GLY A 50 13.34 -7.65 19.29
CA GLY A 50 13.22 -8.62 18.20
C GLY A 50 13.40 -10.07 18.63
N GLU A 51 13.22 -10.99 17.69
CA GLU A 51 13.43 -12.44 17.87
C GLU A 51 14.88 -12.80 17.59
N VAL A 52 15.58 -13.48 18.50
CA VAL A 52 16.98 -13.86 18.34
C VAL A 52 17.11 -14.82 17.17
N ILE A 53 17.98 -14.49 16.21
CA ILE A 53 18.37 -15.36 15.10
C ILE A 53 19.70 -16.02 15.39
N GLU A 54 20.63 -15.26 15.96
CA GLU A 54 21.98 -15.72 16.24
C GLU A 54 22.46 -15.02 17.51
N GLU A 55 23.10 -15.76 18.40
CA GLU A 55 23.78 -15.17 19.55
C GLU A 55 25.08 -15.93 19.78
N SER A 56 26.18 -15.18 19.78
CA SER A 56 27.52 -15.67 20.05
C SER A 56 28.19 -14.78 21.09
N GLY A 57 29.36 -15.19 21.58
CA GLY A 57 30.13 -14.35 22.51
C GLY A 57 30.54 -12.99 21.94
N GLU A 58 30.49 -12.80 20.62
CA GLU A 58 30.91 -11.57 19.94
C GLU A 58 29.73 -10.69 19.49
N LYS A 59 28.58 -11.27 19.19
CA LYS A 59 27.41 -10.54 18.68
C LYS A 59 26.08 -11.22 19.01
N ILE A 60 25.01 -10.44 19.04
CA ILE A 60 23.61 -10.90 19.03
C ILE A 60 22.89 -10.31 17.82
N SER A 61 22.21 -11.16 17.06
CA SER A 61 21.40 -10.81 15.90
C SER A 61 19.93 -11.01 16.23
N VAL A 62 19.15 -9.92 16.21
CA VAL A 62 17.72 -9.91 16.53
C VAL A 62 16.87 -9.50 15.32
N LYS A 63 15.85 -10.30 15.02
CA LYS A 63 14.82 -10.10 14.00
C LYS A 63 13.68 -9.28 14.57
N SER A 64 13.67 -7.99 14.26
CA SER A 64 12.51 -7.14 14.52
C SER A 64 11.55 -7.15 13.33
N VAL A 65 10.41 -6.49 13.49
CA VAL A 65 9.52 -6.13 12.36
C VAL A 65 10.20 -5.24 11.30
N PHE A 66 11.37 -4.70 11.61
CA PHE A 66 12.18 -3.85 10.74
C PHE A 66 13.38 -4.57 10.12
N GLY A 67 13.63 -5.84 10.47
CA GLY A 67 14.74 -6.61 9.93
C GLY A 67 15.65 -7.24 10.97
N VAL A 68 16.75 -7.84 10.50
CA VAL A 68 17.79 -8.46 11.33
C VAL A 68 18.82 -7.42 11.73
N THR A 69 18.92 -7.11 13.01
CA THR A 69 19.93 -6.21 13.57
C THR A 69 20.99 -7.03 14.28
N SER A 70 22.22 -7.04 13.74
CA SER A 70 23.39 -7.63 14.39
C SER A 70 24.08 -6.57 15.26
N ILE A 71 24.24 -6.89 16.53
CA ILE A 71 24.76 -6.00 17.57
C ILE A 71 25.96 -6.69 18.20
N GLU A 72 27.12 -6.06 18.18
CA GLU A 72 28.28 -6.59 18.91
C GLU A 72 28.01 -6.61 20.41
N MET A 73 28.38 -7.70 21.07
CA MET A 73 28.19 -7.86 22.52
C MET A 73 28.94 -6.80 23.33
N SER A 74 30.00 -6.20 22.77
CA SER A 74 30.72 -5.05 23.33
C SER A 74 29.82 -3.83 23.58
N ARG A 75 28.77 -3.66 22.77
CA ARG A 75 27.82 -2.53 22.78
C ARG A 75 26.56 -2.82 23.61
N VAL A 76 26.33 -4.07 23.98
CA VAL A 76 25.18 -4.49 24.76
C VAL A 76 25.45 -4.22 26.24
N GLU A 77 24.51 -3.56 26.90
CA GLU A 77 24.48 -3.37 28.35
C GLU A 77 23.73 -4.53 29.01
N SER A 78 22.56 -4.90 28.50
CA SER A 78 21.79 -6.06 28.98
C SER A 78 20.84 -6.62 27.93
N ILE A 79 20.45 -7.89 28.06
CA ILE A 79 19.44 -8.52 27.20
C ILE A 79 18.29 -8.97 28.09
N ILE A 80 17.12 -8.38 27.88
CA ILE A 80 15.88 -8.69 28.60
C ILE A 80 15.16 -9.79 27.83
N ARG A 81 14.73 -10.84 28.54
CA ARG A 81 14.16 -12.07 27.98
C ARG A 81 12.83 -12.44 28.62
N GLY A 82 12.07 -13.32 27.97
CA GLY A 82 10.85 -13.92 28.53
C GLY A 82 9.73 -12.94 28.92
N ALA A 83 9.13 -13.15 30.10
CA ALA A 83 7.93 -12.44 30.56
C ALA A 83 8.10 -10.91 30.65
N GLU A 84 9.32 -10.44 30.92
CA GLU A 84 9.62 -9.01 31.04
C GLU A 84 9.55 -8.29 29.68
N VAL A 85 9.90 -8.97 28.58
CA VAL A 85 9.75 -8.44 27.21
C VAL A 85 8.28 -8.19 26.90
N SER A 86 7.44 -9.18 27.21
CA SER A 86 5.99 -9.10 27.01
C SER A 86 5.36 -8.00 27.86
N ARG A 87 5.85 -7.80 29.09
CA ARG A 87 5.40 -6.72 29.99
C ARG A 87 5.71 -5.33 29.43
N ARG A 88 6.94 -5.08 28.98
CA ARG A 88 7.36 -3.78 28.42
C ARG A 88 6.66 -3.46 27.09
N GLU A 89 6.53 -4.45 26.20
CA GLU A 89 5.78 -4.28 24.95
C GLU A 89 4.30 -3.95 25.22
N PHE A 90 3.69 -4.59 26.22
CA PHE A 90 2.32 -4.29 26.62
C PHE A 90 2.17 -2.82 27.06
N GLU A 91 3.06 -2.31 27.92
CA GLU A 91 2.99 -0.93 28.40
C GLU A 91 3.12 0.09 27.26
N GLN A 92 3.98 -0.18 26.27
CA GLN A 92 4.11 0.67 25.09
C GLN A 92 2.83 0.65 24.23
N ARG A 93 2.26 -0.54 23.99
CA ARG A 93 1.00 -0.68 23.23
C ARG A 93 -0.18 -0.07 23.97
N GLN A 94 -0.21 -0.17 25.30
CA GLN A 94 -1.22 0.45 26.15
C GLN A 94 -1.20 1.98 26.03
N LYS A 95 -0.02 2.61 26.06
CA LYS A 95 0.10 4.07 25.80
C LYS A 95 -0.47 4.48 24.44
N ARG A 96 -0.32 3.64 23.41
CA ARG A 96 -0.91 3.88 22.08
C ARG A 96 -2.43 3.71 22.08
N ALA A 97 -2.95 2.70 22.77
CA ALA A 97 -4.39 2.49 22.93
C ALA A 97 -5.04 3.67 23.67
N ILE A 98 -4.42 4.14 24.76
CA ILE A 98 -4.84 5.34 25.50
C ILE A 98 -4.90 6.57 24.57
N ARG A 99 -3.85 6.79 23.77
CA ARG A 99 -3.80 7.95 22.84
C ARG A 99 -4.88 7.89 21.76
N ARG A 100 -5.20 6.70 21.26
CA ARG A 100 -6.26 6.50 20.24
C ARG A 100 -7.66 6.66 20.84
N GLY A 101 -7.85 6.29 22.10
CA GLY A 101 -9.12 6.46 22.82
C GLY A 101 -10.31 5.71 22.22
N SER A 102 -10.08 4.67 21.40
CA SER A 102 -11.14 3.92 20.70
C SER A 102 -11.28 2.49 21.22
N ALA A 103 -12.50 1.97 21.23
CA ALA A 103 -12.79 0.59 21.63
C ALA A 103 -12.00 -0.44 20.80
N ALA A 104 -11.91 -0.23 19.48
CA ALA A 104 -11.11 -1.07 18.58
C ALA A 104 -9.61 -1.07 18.94
N GLY A 105 -9.08 0.07 19.41
CA GLY A 105 -7.69 0.18 19.87
C GLY A 105 -7.42 -0.64 21.13
N TRP A 106 -8.34 -0.62 22.09
CA TRP A 106 -8.27 -1.42 23.31
C TRP A 106 -8.51 -2.91 23.06
N HIS A 107 -9.44 -3.26 22.16
CA HIS A 107 -9.64 -4.63 21.74
C HIS A 107 -8.39 -5.24 21.09
N SER A 108 -7.74 -4.49 20.21
CA SER A 108 -6.49 -4.92 19.56
C SER A 108 -5.36 -5.15 20.57
N LEU A 109 -5.29 -4.34 21.63
CA LEU A 109 -4.35 -4.54 22.74
C LEU A 109 -4.67 -5.83 23.51
N GLY A 110 -5.95 -6.08 23.79
CA GLY A 110 -6.39 -7.27 24.51
C GLY A 110 -6.08 -8.56 23.75
N ARG A 111 -6.35 -8.59 22.44
CA ARG A 111 -6.03 -9.73 21.58
C ARG A 111 -4.54 -10.05 21.58
N TRP A 112 -3.72 -9.02 21.42
CA TRP A 112 -2.27 -9.18 21.47
C TRP A 112 -1.77 -9.69 22.83
N ALA A 113 -2.36 -9.20 23.93
CA ALA A 113 -2.00 -9.68 25.27
C ALA A 113 -2.38 -11.17 25.45
N LEU A 114 -3.52 -11.59 24.92
CA LEU A 114 -3.97 -12.98 24.96
C LEU A 114 -3.03 -13.91 24.19
N GLU A 115 -2.61 -13.52 22.98
CA GLU A 115 -1.61 -14.24 22.17
C GLU A 115 -0.26 -14.41 22.88
N ARG A 116 0.06 -13.52 23.82
CA ARG A 116 1.31 -13.52 24.60
C ARG A 116 1.16 -14.18 25.98
N GLY A 117 0.03 -14.83 26.26
CA GLY A 117 -0.25 -15.47 27.54
C GLY A 117 -0.49 -14.50 28.70
N LEU A 118 -0.67 -13.20 28.43
CA LEU A 118 -0.92 -12.16 29.43
C LEU A 118 -2.42 -12.04 29.73
N GLN A 119 -3.03 -13.09 30.30
CA GLN A 119 -4.49 -13.17 30.47
C GLN A 119 -5.09 -11.98 31.24
N ASP A 120 -4.55 -11.61 32.41
CA ASP A 120 -5.08 -10.49 33.20
C ASP A 120 -5.06 -9.17 32.42
N LYS A 121 -4.01 -8.95 31.64
CA LYS A 121 -3.86 -7.75 30.81
C LYS A 121 -4.80 -7.77 29.60
N ALA A 122 -5.06 -8.94 29.03
CA ALA A 122 -6.04 -9.13 27.97
C ALA A 122 -7.45 -8.79 28.45
N THR A 123 -7.87 -9.39 29.57
CA THR A 123 -9.18 -9.16 30.20
C THR A 123 -9.40 -7.68 30.50
N ASN A 124 -8.44 -7.03 31.16
CA ASN A 124 -8.51 -5.59 31.45
C ASN A 124 -8.63 -4.73 30.18
N SER A 125 -7.94 -5.11 29.09
CA SER A 125 -7.99 -4.38 27.82
C SER A 125 -9.33 -4.54 27.11
N PHE A 126 -9.93 -5.73 27.15
CA PHE A 126 -11.28 -5.96 26.60
C PHE A 126 -12.36 -5.25 27.43
N GLN A 127 -12.23 -5.23 28.76
CA GLN A 127 -13.11 -4.44 29.62
C GLN A 127 -13.03 -2.95 29.30
N LYS A 128 -11.81 -2.41 29.11
CA LYS A 128 -11.63 -1.02 28.67
C LYS A 128 -12.24 -0.73 27.30
N ALA A 129 -12.24 -1.70 26.39
CA ALA A 129 -12.95 -1.55 25.12
C ALA A 129 -14.47 -1.44 25.32
N LEU A 130 -15.05 -2.24 26.23
CA LEU A 130 -16.48 -2.18 26.56
C LEU A 130 -16.88 -0.93 27.36
N GLU A 131 -15.97 -0.35 28.14
CA GLU A 131 -16.20 0.96 28.76
C GLU A 131 -16.38 2.09 27.73
N ILE A 132 -15.73 1.97 26.56
CA ILE A 132 -15.81 2.97 25.48
C ILE A 132 -16.98 2.68 24.54
N ASP A 133 -17.14 1.42 24.15
CA ASP A 133 -18.24 0.94 23.33
C ASP A 133 -18.88 -0.29 23.99
N PRO A 134 -19.98 -0.09 24.75
CA PRO A 134 -20.67 -1.18 25.43
C PRO A 134 -21.22 -2.26 24.49
N GLU A 135 -21.39 -1.99 23.19
CA GLU A 135 -21.88 -2.94 22.19
C GLU A 135 -20.77 -3.54 21.33
N HIS A 136 -19.49 -3.33 21.69
CA HIS A 136 -18.35 -3.86 20.94
C HIS A 136 -18.30 -5.40 20.97
N GLU A 137 -18.99 -6.03 20.02
CA GLU A 137 -19.18 -7.49 19.94
C GLU A 137 -17.87 -8.28 20.05
N PRO A 138 -16.76 -7.90 19.37
CA PRO A 138 -15.51 -8.65 19.46
C PRO A 138 -14.94 -8.71 20.90
N SER A 139 -15.15 -7.67 21.70
CA SER A 139 -14.68 -7.64 23.10
C SER A 139 -15.58 -8.42 24.04
N LYS A 140 -16.90 -8.42 23.80
CA LYS A 140 -17.85 -9.28 24.53
C LYS A 140 -17.49 -10.76 24.31
N ILE A 141 -17.27 -11.16 23.07
CA ILE A 141 -16.85 -12.51 22.70
C ILE A 141 -15.53 -12.89 23.38
N ALA A 142 -14.54 -11.99 23.35
CA ALA A 142 -13.23 -12.23 23.94
C ALA A 142 -13.27 -12.34 25.48
N LEU A 143 -14.23 -11.72 26.14
CA LEU A 143 -14.50 -11.87 27.58
C LEU A 143 -15.35 -13.10 27.93
N GLY A 144 -15.77 -13.88 26.93
CA GLY A 144 -16.54 -15.10 27.12
C GLY A 144 -18.06 -14.91 27.20
N TRP A 145 -18.59 -13.77 26.75
CA TRP A 145 -20.03 -13.56 26.61
C TRP A 145 -20.60 -14.44 25.49
N GLY A 146 -21.89 -14.73 25.54
CA GLY A 146 -22.61 -15.47 24.49
C GLY A 146 -24.01 -14.93 24.24
N LYS A 147 -24.62 -15.23 23.09
CA LYS A 147 -25.99 -14.82 22.76
C LYS A 147 -26.99 -15.95 22.93
N VAL A 148 -28.12 -15.68 23.57
CA VAL A 148 -29.31 -16.53 23.56
C VAL A 148 -30.41 -15.74 22.88
N GLU A 149 -30.95 -16.24 21.76
CA GLU A 149 -32.04 -15.59 21.02
C GLU A 149 -31.75 -14.11 20.69
N GLY A 150 -30.50 -13.81 20.30
CA GLY A 150 -30.06 -12.45 19.97
C GLY A 150 -29.68 -11.57 21.17
N GLN A 151 -29.95 -11.99 22.40
CA GLN A 151 -29.59 -11.25 23.62
C GLN A 151 -28.25 -11.71 24.20
N TRP A 152 -27.37 -10.76 24.50
CA TRP A 152 -26.11 -11.02 25.18
C TRP A 152 -26.31 -11.50 26.62
N LYS A 153 -25.58 -12.55 26.98
CA LYS A 153 -25.44 -13.10 28.32
C LYS A 153 -24.04 -12.86 28.83
N THR A 154 -23.92 -12.51 30.11
CA THR A 154 -22.62 -12.29 30.75
C THR A 154 -21.79 -13.58 30.75
N PRO A 155 -20.47 -13.52 30.96
CA PRO A 155 -19.63 -14.71 31.01
C PRO A 155 -20.11 -15.75 32.03
N GLU A 156 -20.56 -15.28 33.20
CA GLU A 156 -21.10 -16.12 34.28
C GLU A 156 -22.41 -16.81 33.88
N GLU A 157 -23.32 -16.09 33.23
CA GLU A 157 -24.57 -16.65 32.71
C GLU A 157 -24.31 -17.65 31.57
N ALA A 158 -23.40 -17.31 30.67
CA ALA A 158 -23.00 -18.15 29.55
C ALA A 158 -22.37 -19.46 30.04
N GLU A 159 -21.46 -19.39 31.02
CA GLU A 159 -20.85 -20.56 31.64
C GLU A 159 -21.90 -21.38 32.41
N GLY A 160 -22.82 -20.73 33.13
CA GLY A 160 -23.95 -21.38 33.79
C GLY A 160 -24.86 -22.15 32.82
N LEU A 161 -25.08 -21.63 31.61
CA LEU A 161 -25.84 -22.31 30.56
C LEU A 161 -25.06 -23.50 29.97
N VAL A 162 -23.77 -23.33 29.72
CA VAL A 162 -22.90 -24.43 29.24
C VAL A 162 -22.85 -25.58 30.27
N ASN A 163 -22.76 -25.26 31.56
CA ASN A 163 -22.83 -26.24 32.65
C ASN A 163 -24.19 -26.95 32.73
N LYS A 164 -25.27 -26.34 32.23
CA LYS A 164 -26.60 -26.93 32.08
C LYS A 164 -26.78 -27.69 30.75
N GLY A 165 -25.71 -27.91 29.99
CA GLY A 165 -25.71 -28.69 28.75
C GLY A 165 -25.96 -27.88 27.47
N TRP A 166 -25.97 -26.54 27.54
CA TRP A 166 -26.03 -25.71 26.34
C TRP A 166 -24.72 -25.79 25.56
N ARG A 167 -24.81 -25.76 24.23
CA ARG A 167 -23.64 -25.80 23.34
C ARG A 167 -23.29 -24.39 22.86
N ARG A 168 -21.99 -24.09 22.77
CA ARG A 168 -21.49 -22.89 22.08
C ARG A 168 -21.34 -23.18 20.60
N ASP A 169 -21.99 -22.38 19.77
CA ASP A 169 -21.81 -22.32 18.32
C ASP A 169 -21.42 -20.88 17.94
N GLY A 170 -20.11 -20.65 17.84
CA GLY A 170 -19.54 -19.31 17.73
C GLY A 170 -19.98 -18.41 18.90
N VAL A 171 -20.75 -17.37 18.57
CA VAL A 171 -21.30 -16.41 19.54
C VAL A 171 -22.59 -16.92 20.19
N ASN A 172 -23.30 -17.85 19.56
CA ASN A 172 -24.62 -18.28 20.01
C ASN A 172 -24.53 -19.44 21.01
N LEU A 173 -25.33 -19.38 22.06
CA LEU A 173 -25.58 -20.46 23.01
C LEU A 173 -26.87 -21.16 22.59
N LEU A 174 -26.74 -22.42 22.19
CA LEU A 174 -27.85 -23.25 21.72
C LEU A 174 -28.28 -24.22 22.83
N PRO A 175 -29.59 -24.44 23.02
CA PRO A 175 -30.09 -25.36 24.02
C PRO A 175 -29.60 -26.80 23.75
N PRO A 176 -29.47 -27.63 24.80
CA PRO A 176 -29.16 -29.05 24.65
C PRO A 176 -30.16 -29.72 23.68
N ARG A 177 -29.66 -30.58 22.79
CA ARG A 177 -30.53 -31.41 21.93
C ARG A 177 -31.39 -32.26 22.85
N ALA A 178 -32.71 -32.20 22.71
CA ALA A 178 -33.62 -33.06 23.45
C ALA A 178 -33.24 -34.53 23.19
N GLY A 179 -32.83 -35.25 24.24
CA GLY A 179 -32.67 -36.71 24.20
C GLY A 179 -31.25 -37.31 24.39
N ALA A 180 -30.23 -36.58 24.87
CA ALA A 180 -28.93 -37.19 25.21
C ALA A 180 -28.64 -37.15 26.72
N PRO A 181 -28.36 -38.30 27.38
CA PRO A 181 -28.07 -38.34 28.82
C PRO A 181 -26.64 -37.82 29.12
N ALA A 182 -26.48 -37.25 30.32
CA ALA A 182 -25.22 -36.74 30.84
C ALA A 182 -24.19 -37.87 31.02
N VAL A 183 -23.02 -37.74 30.39
CA VAL A 183 -21.88 -38.66 30.57
C VAL A 183 -20.84 -37.99 31.49
N PRO A 184 -20.30 -38.69 32.51
CA PRO A 184 -19.28 -38.13 33.40
C PRO A 184 -17.94 -37.94 32.68
N LYS A 185 -17.18 -36.92 33.10
CA LYS A 185 -15.81 -36.62 32.62
C LYS A 185 -14.89 -37.85 32.76
N GLN A 186 -14.41 -38.38 31.63
CA GLN A 186 -13.25 -39.28 31.59
C GLN A 186 -11.95 -38.49 31.40
N PRO A 187 -10.83 -38.94 31.98
CA PRO A 187 -9.54 -38.26 31.89
C PRO A 187 -8.97 -38.28 30.47
N GLU A 188 -8.26 -37.21 30.12
CA GLU A 188 -7.70 -36.96 28.79
C GLU A 188 -6.88 -38.13 28.23
N PRO A 189 -7.13 -38.57 26.98
CA PRO A 189 -6.25 -39.54 26.34
C PRO A 189 -4.94 -38.86 25.95
N LYS A 190 -3.83 -39.53 26.26
CA LYS A 190 -2.48 -39.16 25.81
C LYS A 190 -2.46 -38.97 24.28
N LYS A 191 -1.81 -37.89 23.83
CA LYS A 191 -1.52 -37.61 22.41
C LYS A 191 -0.99 -38.87 21.72
N PRO A 192 -1.60 -39.35 20.61
CA PRO A 192 -0.98 -40.38 19.80
C PRO A 192 0.16 -39.78 18.97
N ASP A 193 1.23 -40.56 18.83
CA ASP A 193 2.37 -40.24 17.98
C ASP A 193 1.91 -40.02 16.53
N ILE A 194 2.50 -38.99 15.90
CA ILE A 194 2.25 -38.63 14.50
C ILE A 194 2.78 -39.74 13.60
N VAL A 195 1.92 -40.69 13.23
CA VAL A 195 2.16 -41.58 12.09
C VAL A 195 1.82 -40.81 10.83
N ARG A 196 2.84 -40.59 9.99
CA ARG A 196 2.69 -39.93 8.69
C ARG A 196 1.74 -40.74 7.79
N PRO A 197 0.77 -40.11 7.11
CA PRO A 197 -0.15 -40.84 6.24
C PRO A 197 0.58 -41.40 5.02
N VAL A 198 0.36 -42.69 4.75
CA VAL A 198 0.67 -43.33 3.46
C VAL A 198 -0.42 -42.89 2.48
N PRO A 199 -0.09 -42.46 1.24
CA PRO A 199 -1.10 -42.00 0.28
C PRO A 199 -2.00 -43.15 -0.21
N ASP A 200 -3.32 -42.93 -0.15
CA ASP A 200 -4.36 -43.75 -0.80
C ASP A 200 -4.41 -43.41 -2.31
N PRO A 201 -4.26 -44.38 -3.22
CA PRO A 201 -4.23 -44.13 -4.66
C PRO A 201 -5.61 -44.08 -5.35
N SER A 202 -6.74 -43.97 -4.64
CA SER A 202 -8.06 -44.22 -5.25
C SER A 202 -9.14 -43.11 -5.22
N SER A 203 -8.81 -41.85 -4.90
CA SER A 203 -9.77 -40.73 -5.06
C SER A 203 -9.38 -39.76 -6.19
N GLY A 204 -10.09 -39.87 -7.31
CA GLY A 204 -9.93 -39.05 -8.50
C GLY A 204 -10.31 -37.58 -8.30
N GLY A 205 -9.39 -36.71 -8.70
CA GLY A 205 -9.52 -35.25 -8.67
C GLY A 205 -8.17 -34.56 -8.90
N ARG A 206 -7.27 -35.20 -9.66
CA ARG A 206 -6.07 -34.56 -10.19
C ARG A 206 -6.35 -34.24 -11.65
N ILE A 207 -6.41 -32.96 -11.97
CA ILE A 207 -6.02 -32.52 -13.30
C ILE A 207 -4.58 -33.02 -13.46
N SER A 208 -4.41 -34.01 -14.32
CA SER A 208 -3.10 -34.47 -14.76
C SER A 208 -2.36 -33.28 -15.32
N THR A 209 -1.31 -32.81 -14.65
CA THR A 209 -0.30 -31.98 -15.29
C THR A 209 0.15 -32.72 -16.54
N PRO A 210 -0.03 -32.18 -17.75
CA PRO A 210 0.58 -32.78 -18.92
C PRO A 210 2.08 -32.65 -18.74
N GLU A 211 2.75 -33.79 -18.60
CA GLU A 211 4.22 -33.91 -18.60
C GLU A 211 4.80 -33.66 -20.02
N GLY A 212 4.19 -32.73 -20.76
CA GLY A 212 4.47 -32.46 -22.15
C GLY A 212 3.87 -31.13 -22.56
N LEU A 213 4.60 -30.05 -22.28
CA LEU A 213 4.67 -28.83 -23.12
C LEU A 213 5.81 -27.89 -22.69
N ILE A 214 6.89 -28.43 -22.11
CA ILE A 214 8.19 -27.73 -22.19
C ILE A 214 8.67 -27.93 -23.62
N GLY A 215 8.46 -26.95 -24.49
CA GLY A 215 9.34 -26.79 -25.65
C GLY A 215 10.77 -26.81 -25.11
N LYS A 216 11.49 -27.91 -25.32
CA LYS A 216 12.87 -28.08 -24.83
C LYS A 216 13.69 -26.98 -25.46
N LEU A 217 13.91 -25.90 -24.71
CA LEU A 217 14.92 -24.89 -25.00
C LEU A 217 16.17 -25.66 -25.42
N SER A 218 16.76 -25.28 -26.55
CA SER A 218 17.95 -25.94 -27.05
C SER A 218 19.04 -25.91 -25.96
N PRO A 219 19.97 -26.88 -25.94
CA PRO A 219 21.08 -26.88 -24.99
C PRO A 219 21.90 -25.57 -25.00
N GLN A 220 21.88 -24.83 -26.11
CA GLN A 220 22.49 -23.51 -26.22
C GLN A 220 21.69 -22.42 -25.50
N GLU A 221 20.36 -22.43 -25.61
CA GLU A 221 19.47 -21.49 -24.90
C GLU A 221 19.45 -21.75 -23.39
N GLN A 222 19.51 -23.02 -22.97
CA GLN A 222 19.65 -23.38 -21.55
C GLN A 222 20.94 -22.82 -20.95
N LYS A 223 22.09 -23.03 -21.61
CA LYS A 223 23.38 -22.46 -21.18
C LYS A 223 23.41 -20.93 -21.21
N ARG A 224 22.74 -20.30 -22.19
CA ARG A 224 22.61 -18.84 -22.25
C ARG A 224 21.83 -18.32 -21.04
N ARG A 225 20.71 -18.96 -20.73
CA ARG A 225 19.84 -18.64 -19.59
C ARG A 225 20.57 -18.83 -18.26
N GLU A 226 21.32 -19.92 -18.08
CA GLU A 226 22.13 -20.15 -16.87
C GLU A 226 23.20 -19.07 -16.66
N ARG A 227 23.96 -18.72 -17.71
CA ARG A 227 24.96 -17.63 -17.63
C ARG A 227 24.33 -16.30 -17.30
N GLU A 228 23.16 -16.02 -17.87
CA GLU A 228 22.43 -14.79 -17.60
C GLU A 228 21.91 -14.75 -16.15
N LEU A 229 21.37 -15.86 -15.63
CA LEU A 229 20.93 -15.98 -14.23
C LEU A 229 22.10 -15.80 -13.26
N GLU A 230 23.26 -16.38 -13.56
CA GLU A 230 24.47 -16.23 -12.74
C GLU A 230 25.00 -14.78 -12.74
N ARG A 231 24.99 -14.12 -13.90
CA ARG A 231 25.34 -12.69 -14.01
C ARG A 231 24.36 -11.85 -13.18
N ARG A 232 23.05 -12.08 -13.33
CA ARG A 232 22.00 -11.40 -12.55
C ARG A 232 22.18 -11.63 -11.05
N ARG A 233 22.57 -12.83 -10.62
CA ARG A 233 22.88 -13.13 -9.20
C ARG A 233 24.03 -12.27 -8.68
N LYS A 234 25.16 -12.23 -9.39
CA LYS A 234 26.33 -11.44 -8.99
C LYS A 234 26.07 -9.94 -8.99
N ASP A 235 25.33 -9.45 -9.99
CA ASP A 235 24.95 -8.04 -10.07
C ASP A 235 24.01 -7.67 -8.92
N ARG A 236 23.10 -8.57 -8.53
CA ARG A 236 22.24 -8.43 -7.35
C ARG A 236 23.04 -8.38 -6.05
N GLU A 237 23.99 -9.30 -5.84
CA GLU A 237 24.84 -9.30 -4.64
C GLU A 237 25.62 -7.98 -4.49
N LYS A 238 26.22 -7.50 -5.59
CA LYS A 238 26.91 -6.19 -5.60
C LYS A 238 25.97 -5.02 -5.31
N PHE A 239 24.76 -5.07 -5.86
CA PHE A 239 23.73 -4.06 -5.62
C PHE A 239 23.29 -4.05 -4.15
N GLU A 240 23.02 -5.22 -3.57
CA GLU A 240 22.67 -5.40 -2.14
C GLU A 240 23.79 -4.89 -1.22
N ASP A 241 25.05 -5.23 -1.52
CA ASP A 241 26.22 -4.73 -0.78
C ASP A 241 26.35 -3.21 -0.82
N LYS A 242 26.16 -2.62 -2.01
CA LYS A 242 26.21 -1.17 -2.18
C LYS A 242 25.10 -0.50 -1.39
N LYS A 243 23.86 -1.01 -1.51
CA LYS A 243 22.69 -0.48 -0.78
C LYS A 243 22.88 -0.58 0.72
N ARG A 244 23.33 -1.72 1.24
CA ARG A 244 23.63 -1.88 2.67
C ARG A 244 24.54 -0.76 3.18
N ARG A 245 25.62 -0.43 2.45
CA ARG A 245 26.53 0.67 2.83
C ARG A 245 25.85 2.05 2.79
N GLU A 246 24.94 2.29 1.85
CA GLU A 246 24.16 3.53 1.78
C GLU A 246 23.32 3.75 3.05
N TYR A 247 22.71 2.68 3.59
CA TYR A 247 21.84 2.76 4.78
C TYR A 247 22.58 2.59 6.11
N GLU A 248 23.70 1.86 6.14
CA GLU A 248 24.62 1.82 7.29
C GLU A 248 25.25 3.19 7.51
N GLY A 249 25.65 3.86 6.42
CA GLY A 249 26.17 5.21 6.43
C GLY A 249 27.28 5.41 7.47
N VAL A 250 27.28 6.59 8.09
CA VAL A 250 28.19 6.95 9.19
C VAL A 250 27.39 7.62 10.32
N PRO A 251 27.91 7.68 11.56
CA PRO A 251 27.30 8.48 12.61
C PRO A 251 27.13 9.95 12.18
N TRP A 252 26.01 10.59 12.56
CA TRP A 252 25.69 11.99 12.19
C TRP A 252 26.83 13.01 12.39
N PRO A 253 27.67 12.95 13.45
CA PRO A 253 28.81 13.84 13.59
C PRO A 253 29.84 13.75 12.45
N HIS A 254 29.95 12.60 11.79
CA HIS A 254 30.86 12.33 10.67
C HIS A 254 30.18 12.47 9.29
N ARG A 255 28.97 13.03 9.25
CA ARG A 255 28.20 13.19 8.02
C ARG A 255 28.95 14.02 6.97
N SER A 256 28.63 13.76 5.71
CA SER A 256 29.07 14.61 4.61
C SER A 256 28.38 15.98 4.71
N VAL A 257 29.18 17.05 4.66
CA VAL A 257 28.69 18.45 4.60
C VAL A 257 29.16 19.08 3.30
N ILE A 258 28.23 19.35 2.38
CA ILE A 258 28.53 19.87 1.05
C ILE A 258 27.87 21.25 0.89
N LYS A 259 28.68 22.29 0.71
CA LYS A 259 28.19 23.65 0.42
C LYS A 259 28.05 23.80 -1.09
N SER A 260 26.83 24.06 -1.56
CA SER A 260 26.53 24.29 -2.97
C SER A 260 26.14 25.75 -3.22
N ARG A 261 25.71 26.08 -4.45
CA ARG A 261 25.36 27.44 -4.83
C ARG A 261 24.16 27.94 -4.03
N ASN A 262 23.10 27.14 -3.98
CA ASN A 262 21.82 27.51 -3.37
C ASN A 262 21.57 26.83 -2.02
N TRP A 263 22.31 25.78 -1.67
CA TRP A 263 22.04 24.90 -0.52
C TRP A 263 23.30 24.59 0.31
N GLN A 264 23.08 24.09 1.53
CA GLN A 264 24.05 23.28 2.25
C GLN A 264 23.44 21.89 2.47
N ILE A 265 24.12 20.84 2.02
CA ILE A 265 23.65 19.47 2.16
C ILE A 265 24.41 18.80 3.29
N GLU A 266 23.67 18.21 4.22
CA GLU A 266 24.20 17.43 5.34
C GLU A 266 23.59 16.03 5.27
N CYS A 267 24.41 15.02 4.98
CA CYS A 267 23.93 13.65 4.81
C CYS A 267 24.91 12.64 5.40
N ASN A 268 24.41 11.74 6.24
CA ASN A 268 25.22 10.69 6.87
C ASN A 268 25.08 9.32 6.19
N SER A 269 24.55 9.27 4.97
CA SER A 269 24.76 8.17 4.02
C SER A 269 26.16 8.27 3.38
N THR A 270 26.43 7.47 2.35
CA THR A 270 27.71 7.51 1.63
C THR A 270 27.97 8.87 0.96
N PRO A 271 29.23 9.28 0.77
CA PRO A 271 29.57 10.53 0.08
C PRO A 271 28.97 10.62 -1.34
N GLU A 272 28.83 9.50 -2.03
CA GLU A 272 28.21 9.41 -3.36
C GLU A 272 26.73 9.79 -3.30
N VAL A 273 25.99 9.26 -2.32
CA VAL A 273 24.59 9.60 -2.08
C VAL A 273 24.43 11.08 -1.71
N ALA A 274 25.30 11.60 -0.83
CA ALA A 274 25.28 13.02 -0.46
C ALA A 274 25.48 13.95 -1.68
N ARG A 275 26.41 13.61 -2.58
CA ARG A 275 26.62 14.33 -3.85
C ARG A 275 25.43 14.24 -4.79
N THR A 276 24.77 13.08 -4.86
CA THR A 276 23.52 12.91 -5.63
C THR A 276 22.45 13.89 -5.14
N TYR A 277 22.22 13.99 -3.84
CA TYR A 277 21.25 14.94 -3.28
C TYR A 277 21.63 16.40 -3.50
N GLN A 278 22.92 16.73 -3.41
CA GLN A 278 23.40 18.07 -3.76
C GLN A 278 23.06 18.45 -5.19
N TRP A 279 23.30 17.56 -6.14
CA TRP A 279 22.94 17.81 -7.54
C TRP A 279 21.41 17.94 -7.71
N ILE A 280 20.61 17.08 -7.08
CA ILE A 280 19.14 17.12 -7.12
C ILE A 280 18.60 18.50 -6.67
N MET A 281 19.06 18.98 -5.51
CA MET A 281 18.58 20.24 -4.94
C MET A 281 18.96 21.45 -5.80
N GLU A 282 20.14 21.42 -6.44
CA GLU A 282 20.53 22.45 -7.41
C GLU A 282 19.70 22.39 -8.70
N ALA A 283 19.40 21.20 -9.21
CA ALA A 283 18.52 21.03 -10.37
C ALA A 283 17.11 21.57 -10.09
N LEU A 284 16.57 21.31 -8.90
CA LEU A 284 15.28 21.84 -8.45
C LEU A 284 15.28 23.38 -8.43
N SER A 285 16.30 23.98 -7.80
CA SER A 285 16.43 25.45 -7.75
C SER A 285 16.55 26.08 -9.14
N ALA A 286 17.29 25.45 -10.03
CA ALA A 286 17.44 25.92 -11.41
C ALA A 286 16.12 25.85 -12.18
N THR A 287 15.30 24.82 -11.97
CA THR A 287 13.99 24.68 -12.63
C THR A 287 12.99 25.69 -12.08
N LEU A 288 12.83 25.78 -10.76
CA LEU A 288 11.93 26.76 -10.12
C LEU A 288 12.28 28.20 -10.49
N GLY A 289 13.59 28.53 -10.54
CA GLY A 289 14.08 29.86 -10.89
C GLY A 289 13.84 30.27 -12.35
N LYS A 290 13.56 29.34 -13.27
CA LYS A 290 13.18 29.68 -14.65
C LYS A 290 11.77 30.24 -14.74
N ILE A 291 10.86 29.70 -13.93
CA ILE A 291 9.43 30.05 -13.94
C ILE A 291 9.18 31.25 -13.02
N PHE A 292 9.72 31.24 -11.80
CA PHE A 292 9.49 32.28 -10.80
C PHE A 292 10.74 33.15 -10.60
N LYS A 293 10.84 34.20 -11.42
CA LYS A 293 11.95 35.17 -11.39
C LYS A 293 11.71 36.24 -10.32
N SER A 294 12.00 35.89 -9.06
CA SER A 294 11.98 36.83 -7.94
C SER A 294 13.34 36.93 -7.25
N PRO A 295 13.70 38.10 -6.68
CA PRO A 295 14.90 38.22 -5.86
C PRO A 295 14.79 37.36 -4.59
N ASP A 296 15.94 37.00 -4.02
CA ASP A 296 15.95 36.35 -2.71
C ASP A 296 15.59 37.38 -1.63
N VAL A 297 14.61 37.05 -0.78
CA VAL A 297 14.20 37.89 0.35
C VAL A 297 14.95 37.55 1.64
N ARG A 298 15.73 36.46 1.62
CA ARG A 298 16.57 35.99 2.72
C ARG A 298 17.95 35.60 2.19
N SER A 299 18.99 36.02 2.89
CA SER A 299 20.39 35.78 2.51
C SER A 299 20.92 34.40 2.91
N GLN A 300 20.30 33.77 3.91
CA GLN A 300 20.72 32.46 4.40
C GLN A 300 20.47 31.37 3.35
N LYS A 301 21.47 30.50 3.17
CA LYS A 301 21.31 29.27 2.38
C LYS A 301 20.56 28.23 3.22
N PRO A 302 19.44 27.67 2.74
CA PRO A 302 18.77 26.56 3.39
C PRO A 302 19.69 25.36 3.61
N VAL A 303 19.60 24.72 4.78
CA VAL A 303 20.30 23.46 5.07
C VAL A 303 19.36 22.29 4.82
N VAL A 304 19.81 21.31 4.04
CA VAL A 304 19.10 20.06 3.76
C VAL A 304 19.76 18.95 4.57
N LYS A 305 19.04 18.43 5.57
CA LYS A 305 19.50 17.37 6.47
C LYS A 305 18.88 16.05 6.07
N ILE A 306 19.71 15.06 5.73
CA ILE A 306 19.25 13.77 5.20
C ILE A 306 19.87 12.66 6.04
N TYR A 307 19.06 12.04 6.90
CA TYR A 307 19.51 10.92 7.72
C TYR A 307 19.68 9.66 6.87
N ARG A 308 20.57 8.75 7.25
CA ARG A 308 20.92 7.55 6.47
C ARG A 308 19.76 6.57 6.28
N ASN A 309 18.75 6.63 7.14
CA ASN A 309 17.55 5.80 7.04
C ASN A 309 16.38 6.40 7.83
N HIS A 310 15.20 5.80 7.66
CA HIS A 310 13.95 6.22 8.30
C HIS A 310 14.01 6.14 9.83
N ASP A 311 14.64 5.10 10.39
CA ASP A 311 14.71 4.90 11.84
C ASP A 311 15.50 6.01 12.54
N GLU A 312 16.66 6.38 11.99
CA GLU A 312 17.42 7.50 12.52
C GLU A 312 16.66 8.82 12.35
N PHE A 313 15.97 9.03 11.22
CA PHE A 313 15.14 10.22 11.05
C PHE A 313 14.04 10.32 12.11
N MET A 314 13.30 9.24 12.38
CA MET A 314 12.29 9.23 13.44
C MET A 314 12.92 9.49 14.81
N LEU A 315 14.04 8.84 15.12
CA LEU A 315 14.74 9.01 16.40
C LEU A 315 15.23 10.46 16.60
N LYS A 316 15.76 11.09 15.54
CA LYS A 316 16.36 12.43 15.62
C LYS A 316 15.34 13.56 15.55
N THR A 317 14.20 13.33 14.92
CA THR A 317 13.17 14.37 14.70
C THR A 317 11.94 14.22 15.59
N GLY A 318 11.68 13.02 16.12
CA GLY A 318 10.46 12.69 16.86
C GLY A 318 9.21 12.59 15.98
N MET A 319 9.36 12.64 14.65
CA MET A 319 8.24 12.52 13.71
C MET A 319 7.72 11.09 13.63
N GLY A 320 6.42 10.95 13.35
CA GLY A 320 5.79 9.65 13.13
C GLY A 320 6.16 9.02 11.79
N GLY A 321 6.04 7.70 11.68
CA GLY A 321 6.45 6.95 10.47
C GLY A 321 5.66 7.21 9.19
N GLY A 322 4.66 8.10 9.23
CA GLY A 322 3.93 8.57 8.05
C GLY A 322 4.52 9.84 7.41
N VAL A 323 5.68 10.31 7.90
CA VAL A 323 6.31 11.55 7.43
C VAL A 323 7.60 11.21 6.67
N GLY A 324 7.66 11.54 5.38
CA GLY A 324 8.86 11.34 4.55
C GLY A 324 9.96 12.38 4.80
N GLY A 325 9.54 13.59 5.16
CA GLY A 325 10.39 14.73 5.46
C GLY A 325 9.52 15.95 5.78
N PHE A 326 10.16 17.08 6.10
CA PHE A 326 9.46 18.33 6.35
C PHE A 326 10.36 19.56 6.14
N TYR A 327 9.73 20.65 5.75
CA TYR A 327 10.29 22.00 5.73
C TYR A 327 10.09 22.71 7.08
N GLN A 328 11.10 23.45 7.52
CA GLN A 328 11.08 24.28 8.71
C GLN A 328 11.00 25.78 8.33
N PRO A 329 9.84 26.47 8.47
CA PRO A 329 9.68 27.85 8.00
C PRO A 329 10.64 28.89 8.60
N ASN A 330 11.03 28.69 9.85
CA ASN A 330 11.89 29.63 10.58
C ASN A 330 13.35 29.53 10.12
N SER A 331 13.91 28.31 10.08
CA SER A 331 15.30 28.06 9.68
C SER A 331 15.48 27.88 8.18
N GLN A 332 14.38 27.72 7.44
CA GLN A 332 14.30 27.31 6.04
C GLN A 332 14.86 25.93 5.73
N ASN A 333 15.15 25.12 6.75
CA ASN A 333 15.78 23.85 6.53
C ASN A 333 14.80 22.82 5.99
N VAL A 334 15.32 21.89 5.21
CA VAL A 334 14.62 20.68 4.78
C VAL A 334 15.20 19.51 5.55
N VAL A 335 14.36 18.65 6.10
CA VAL A 335 14.80 17.46 6.85
C VAL A 335 14.12 16.23 6.25
N ALA A 336 14.89 15.21 5.90
CA ALA A 336 14.41 13.97 5.28
C ALA A 336 15.34 12.78 5.64
N TYR A 337 15.13 11.62 5.01
CA TYR A 337 16.00 10.46 5.09
C TYR A 337 16.27 9.80 3.74
N HIS A 338 17.37 9.07 3.65
CA HIS A 338 17.71 8.20 2.53
C HIS A 338 16.84 6.93 2.56
N GLY A 339 16.03 6.73 1.52
CA GLY A 339 15.19 5.55 1.35
C GLY A 339 13.90 5.81 0.59
N THR A 340 12.95 4.89 0.75
CA THR A 340 11.60 4.96 0.18
C THR A 340 10.59 5.48 1.19
N PHE A 341 9.54 6.14 0.70
CA PHE A 341 8.45 6.71 1.48
C PHE A 341 7.10 6.37 0.83
N GLY A 342 6.17 5.77 1.58
CA GLY A 342 4.92 5.29 1.01
C GLY A 342 5.17 4.17 -0.01
N LEU A 343 4.29 4.09 -1.02
CA LEU A 343 4.36 3.05 -2.05
C LEU A 343 5.40 3.37 -3.14
N THR A 344 5.44 4.63 -3.60
CA THR A 344 6.25 5.09 -4.75
C THR A 344 7.18 6.24 -4.42
N GLY A 345 7.03 6.84 -3.24
CA GLY A 345 7.85 7.99 -2.85
C GLY A 345 9.29 7.57 -2.58
N THR A 346 10.22 8.46 -2.90
CA THR A 346 11.63 8.29 -2.61
C THR A 346 12.14 9.53 -1.88
N THR A 347 13.35 9.48 -1.32
CA THR A 347 13.98 10.70 -0.82
C THR A 347 13.97 11.83 -1.85
N TYR A 348 14.09 11.51 -3.13
CA TYR A 348 14.02 12.53 -4.18
C TYR A 348 12.66 13.24 -4.19
N THR A 349 11.54 12.52 -4.19
CA THR A 349 10.21 13.14 -4.26
C THR A 349 9.94 14.01 -3.04
N VAL A 350 10.35 13.53 -1.85
CA VAL A 350 10.29 14.31 -0.60
C VAL A 350 11.15 15.57 -0.70
N LEU A 351 12.40 15.45 -1.14
CA LEU A 351 13.31 16.60 -1.26
C LEU A 351 12.83 17.61 -2.31
N ALA A 352 12.20 17.16 -3.40
CA ALA A 352 11.63 18.02 -4.42
C ALA A 352 10.40 18.78 -3.89
N HIS A 353 9.54 18.09 -3.13
CA HIS A 353 8.38 18.68 -2.47
C HIS A 353 8.79 19.71 -1.41
N GLU A 354 9.54 19.29 -0.39
CA GLU A 354 9.97 20.15 0.72
C GLU A 354 10.99 21.22 0.27
N GLY A 355 11.80 20.91 -0.75
CA GLY A 355 12.69 21.86 -1.39
C GLY A 355 11.94 22.99 -2.10
N THR A 356 10.74 22.71 -2.62
CA THR A 356 9.87 23.75 -3.19
C THR A 356 9.38 24.70 -2.10
N HIS A 357 9.03 24.20 -0.91
CA HIS A 357 8.73 25.06 0.24
C HIS A 357 9.93 25.91 0.68
N ALA A 358 11.13 25.34 0.68
CA ALA A 358 12.34 26.11 0.96
C ALA A 358 12.61 27.20 -0.08
N PHE A 359 12.39 26.92 -1.37
CA PHE A 359 12.45 27.93 -2.43
C PHE A 359 11.39 29.02 -2.22
N GLN A 360 10.13 28.64 -1.96
CA GLN A 360 9.04 29.57 -1.66
C GLN A 360 9.41 30.46 -0.47
N GLY A 361 9.87 29.90 0.64
CA GLY A 361 10.29 30.69 1.80
C GLY A 361 11.47 31.62 1.52
N LYS A 362 12.34 31.28 0.56
CA LYS A 362 13.48 32.12 0.14
C LYS A 362 13.07 33.26 -0.79
N LYS A 363 12.01 33.08 -1.58
CA LYS A 363 11.54 34.05 -2.58
C LYS A 363 10.34 34.88 -2.13
N LEU A 364 9.50 34.34 -1.24
CA LEU A 364 8.28 34.98 -0.76
C LEU A 364 8.52 35.64 0.60
N ALA A 365 8.57 36.98 0.62
CA ALA A 365 8.69 37.75 1.86
C ALA A 365 7.58 37.44 2.88
N ARG A 366 6.37 37.20 2.37
CA ARG A 366 5.16 36.91 3.17
C ARG A 366 4.46 35.67 2.61
N MET A 367 5.06 34.50 2.79
CA MET A 367 4.49 33.22 2.30
C MET A 367 3.05 32.99 2.79
N GLY A 368 2.69 33.46 4.00
CA GLY A 368 1.33 33.40 4.52
C GLY A 368 0.31 34.34 3.84
N ASN A 369 0.71 35.10 2.81
CA ASN A 369 -0.22 35.84 1.97
C ASN A 369 -0.89 34.97 0.92
N TYR A 370 -0.35 33.78 0.65
CA TYR A 370 -0.82 32.88 -0.39
C TYR A 370 -1.65 31.75 0.24
N PRO A 371 -2.81 31.41 -0.33
CA PRO A 371 -3.59 30.25 0.05
C PRO A 371 -2.82 28.95 -0.19
N ASN A 372 -3.21 27.90 0.54
CA ASN A 372 -2.56 26.61 0.48
C ASN A 372 -2.61 25.98 -0.92
N TRP A 373 -3.65 26.22 -1.73
CA TRP A 373 -3.70 25.64 -3.08
C TRP A 373 -2.48 26.03 -3.91
N PHE A 374 -2.01 27.27 -3.77
CA PHE A 374 -0.88 27.78 -4.51
C PHE A 374 0.44 27.22 -3.94
N ILE A 375 0.56 27.25 -2.61
CA ILE A 375 1.77 26.80 -1.90
C ILE A 375 2.00 25.30 -2.08
N GLU A 376 0.99 24.49 -1.74
CA GLU A 376 1.02 23.03 -1.84
C GLU A 376 0.93 22.59 -3.31
N GLY A 377 0.12 23.24 -4.15
CA GLY A 377 0.01 22.90 -5.57
C GLY A 377 1.34 23.04 -6.32
N MET A 378 2.13 24.07 -6.00
CA MET A 378 3.50 24.18 -6.51
C MET A 378 4.39 23.04 -5.99
N ALA A 379 4.33 22.73 -4.69
CA ALA A 379 5.14 21.68 -4.09
C ALA A 379 4.81 20.30 -4.66
N VAL A 380 3.54 20.01 -4.94
CA VAL A 380 3.12 18.78 -5.62
C VAL A 380 3.55 18.79 -7.08
N TYR A 381 3.38 19.88 -7.82
CA TYR A 381 3.76 19.93 -9.24
C TYR A 381 5.28 19.77 -9.45
N PHE A 382 6.11 20.46 -8.66
CA PHE A 382 7.57 20.37 -8.75
C PHE A 382 8.18 19.24 -7.93
N GLY A 383 7.42 18.66 -7.01
CA GLY A 383 7.76 17.47 -6.24
C GLY A 383 7.24 16.22 -6.94
N ASP A 384 6.05 15.79 -6.54
CA ASP A 384 5.36 14.58 -6.99
C ASP A 384 5.16 14.53 -8.53
N GLY A 385 4.94 15.67 -9.17
CA GLY A 385 4.78 15.83 -10.63
C GLY A 385 6.11 15.94 -11.38
N SER A 386 7.19 15.39 -10.83
CA SER A 386 8.53 15.48 -11.42
C SER A 386 9.35 14.22 -11.23
N LYS A 387 10.31 13.98 -12.13
CA LYS A 387 11.33 12.93 -12.01
C LYS A 387 12.72 13.43 -12.33
N LEU A 388 13.71 12.65 -11.91
CA LEU A 388 15.11 12.86 -12.30
C LEU A 388 15.43 12.10 -13.57
N ASP A 389 15.93 12.82 -14.57
CA ASP A 389 16.71 12.21 -15.64
C ASP A 389 18.17 12.13 -15.17
N TYR A 390 18.55 10.96 -14.62
CA TYR A 390 19.92 10.71 -14.14
C TYR A 390 20.97 10.77 -15.25
N LYS A 391 20.59 10.43 -16.50
CA LYS A 391 21.50 10.48 -17.66
C LYS A 391 21.79 11.93 -18.03
N LYS A 392 20.76 12.77 -18.11
CA LYS A 392 20.89 14.20 -18.49
C LYS A 392 21.18 15.11 -17.31
N LYS A 393 21.16 14.58 -16.09
CA LYS A 393 21.31 15.34 -14.84
C LYS A 393 20.34 16.53 -14.77
N LYS A 394 19.08 16.30 -15.12
CA LYS A 394 18.01 17.32 -15.13
C LYS A 394 16.75 16.84 -14.43
N LEU A 395 16.03 17.82 -13.86
CA LEU A 395 14.66 17.63 -13.39
C LEU A 395 13.72 17.70 -14.60
N VAL A 396 12.83 16.71 -14.72
CA VAL A 396 11.73 16.71 -15.68
C VAL A 396 10.45 16.95 -14.89
N THR A 397 9.72 18.02 -15.22
CA THR A 397 8.49 18.45 -14.53
C THR A 397 7.27 18.27 -15.42
N GLY A 398 6.09 18.30 -14.82
CA GLY A 398 4.82 18.17 -15.55
C GLY A 398 4.39 16.71 -15.73
N LEU A 399 5.05 15.78 -15.02
CA LEU A 399 4.57 14.41 -14.92
C LEU A 399 3.25 14.39 -14.16
N ILE A 400 2.48 13.35 -14.44
CA ILE A 400 1.14 13.18 -13.89
C ILE A 400 1.20 12.15 -12.76
N PRO A 401 1.07 12.57 -11.47
CA PRO A 401 1.06 11.64 -10.35
C PRO A 401 -0.24 10.83 -10.40
N ARG A 402 -0.12 9.54 -10.72
CA ARG A 402 -1.23 8.59 -10.92
C ARG A 402 -2.31 8.68 -9.85
N ASP A 403 -1.96 8.51 -8.58
CA ASP A 403 -2.92 8.51 -7.47
C ASP A 403 -3.68 9.84 -7.35
N ARG A 404 -3.00 10.97 -7.62
CA ARG A 404 -3.61 12.29 -7.55
C ARG A 404 -4.54 12.54 -8.72
N LEU A 405 -4.15 12.12 -9.93
CA LEU A 405 -4.98 12.20 -11.12
C LEU A 405 -6.28 11.41 -10.93
N PHE A 406 -6.19 10.14 -10.54
CA PHE A 406 -7.38 9.32 -10.34
C PHE A 406 -8.29 9.91 -9.26
N HIS A 407 -7.72 10.39 -8.15
CA HIS A 407 -8.51 11.01 -7.10
C HIS A 407 -9.25 12.27 -7.56
N ILE A 408 -8.61 13.14 -8.36
CA ILE A 408 -9.29 14.34 -8.85
C ILE A 408 -10.30 14.05 -9.96
N GLN A 409 -10.02 13.10 -10.86
CA GLN A 409 -10.96 12.68 -11.90
C GLN A 409 -12.23 12.08 -11.27
N GLU A 410 -12.09 11.18 -10.29
CA GLU A 410 -13.19 10.63 -9.52
C GLU A 410 -14.04 11.74 -8.86
N LYS A 411 -13.38 12.69 -8.19
CA LYS A 411 -14.08 13.85 -7.58
C LYS A 411 -14.84 14.69 -8.60
N ILE A 412 -14.29 14.92 -9.80
CA ILE A 412 -14.96 15.70 -10.85
C ILE A 412 -16.19 14.94 -11.37
N VAL A 413 -16.02 13.66 -11.72
CA VAL A 413 -17.11 12.79 -12.21
C VAL A 413 -18.28 12.72 -11.22
N GLU A 414 -17.98 12.70 -9.92
CA GLU A 414 -18.99 12.62 -8.86
C GLU A 414 -19.50 13.98 -8.39
N GLY A 415 -19.03 15.09 -8.97
CA GLY A 415 -19.40 16.45 -8.57
C GLY A 415 -18.96 16.84 -7.15
N ARG A 416 -17.91 16.18 -6.63
CA ARG A 416 -17.36 16.36 -5.27
C ARG A 416 -16.04 17.15 -5.24
N HIS A 417 -15.56 17.64 -6.38
CA HIS A 417 -14.35 18.46 -6.44
C HIS A 417 -14.55 19.82 -5.75
N THR A 418 -13.45 20.44 -5.33
CA THR A 418 -13.52 21.78 -4.74
C THR A 418 -13.59 22.80 -5.86
N GLN A 419 -14.73 23.49 -6.00
CA GLN A 419 -14.90 24.59 -6.97
C GLN A 419 -13.72 25.57 -6.95
N LEU A 420 -13.23 25.98 -8.12
CA LEU A 420 -12.01 26.77 -8.28
C LEU A 420 -12.10 28.09 -7.54
N SER A 421 -13.26 28.74 -7.58
CA SER A 421 -13.49 29.97 -6.83
C SER A 421 -13.26 29.78 -5.32
N LYS A 422 -13.78 28.69 -4.74
CA LYS A 422 -13.61 28.37 -3.32
C LYS A 422 -12.18 27.95 -3.01
N LEU A 423 -11.57 27.12 -3.88
CA LEU A 423 -10.18 26.67 -3.74
C LEU A 423 -9.22 27.87 -3.67
N GLY A 424 -9.45 28.87 -4.52
CA GLY A 424 -8.69 30.12 -4.59
C GLY A 424 -8.62 30.91 -3.28
N GLY A 425 -9.50 30.66 -2.31
CA GLY A 425 -9.54 31.30 -1.00
C GLY A 425 -9.61 30.35 0.19
N LEU A 426 -9.38 29.05 -0.01
CA LEU A 426 -9.58 28.05 1.03
C LEU A 426 -8.61 28.26 2.21
N PRO A 427 -9.10 28.44 3.46
CA PRO A 427 -8.25 28.69 4.60
C PRO A 427 -7.51 27.43 5.04
N ARG A 428 -6.32 27.62 5.63
CA ARG A 428 -5.40 26.53 6.03
C ARG A 428 -6.04 25.45 6.92
N ASN A 429 -6.96 25.81 7.81
CA ASN A 429 -7.62 24.87 8.70
C ASN A 429 -8.69 23.99 8.02
N ARG A 430 -9.11 24.34 6.80
CA ARG A 430 -10.03 23.53 5.98
C ARG A 430 -9.32 22.80 4.84
N PHE A 431 -8.03 23.06 4.64
CA PHE A 431 -7.21 22.37 3.66
C PHE A 431 -6.80 21.00 4.21
N SER A 432 -7.12 19.95 3.47
CA SER A 432 -6.90 18.55 3.85
C SER A 432 -6.13 17.79 2.78
N GLY A 433 -5.78 16.52 3.03
CA GLY A 433 -5.04 15.67 2.09
C GLY A 433 -5.67 15.57 0.69
N THR A 434 -7.00 15.61 0.60
CA THR A 434 -7.72 15.55 -0.69
C THR A 434 -7.42 16.76 -1.57
N HIS A 435 -7.27 17.95 -0.97
CA HIS A 435 -7.03 19.21 -1.66
C HIS A 435 -5.68 19.29 -2.35
N TYR A 436 -4.73 18.42 -2.02
CA TYR A 436 -3.47 18.35 -2.75
C TYR A 436 -3.68 17.91 -4.20
N ALA A 437 -4.65 17.03 -4.46
CA ALA A 437 -4.98 16.60 -5.82
C ALA A 437 -5.63 17.74 -6.62
N ASP A 438 -6.60 18.46 -6.03
CA ASP A 438 -7.21 19.66 -6.63
C ASP A 438 -6.17 20.74 -6.93
N SER A 439 -5.24 20.97 -6.00
CA SER A 439 -4.22 22.01 -6.13
C SER A 439 -3.19 21.68 -7.20
N TRP A 440 -2.81 20.41 -7.30
CA TRP A 440 -1.92 19.92 -8.35
C TRP A 440 -2.55 20.04 -9.73
N SER A 441 -3.81 19.61 -9.92
CA SER A 441 -4.45 19.62 -11.23
C SER A 441 -4.62 21.04 -11.78
N VAL A 442 -4.95 22.00 -10.92
CA VAL A 442 -5.03 23.43 -11.31
C VAL A 442 -3.64 23.97 -11.68
N MET A 443 -2.60 23.63 -10.90
CA MET A 443 -1.22 24.02 -11.21
C MET A 443 -0.78 23.42 -12.55
N HIS A 444 -1.09 22.15 -12.79
CA HIS A 444 -0.77 21.43 -14.02
C HIS A 444 -1.53 22.03 -15.21
N PHE A 445 -2.83 22.29 -15.10
CA PHE A 445 -3.61 23.00 -16.12
C PHE A 445 -3.01 24.36 -16.49
N LEU A 446 -2.64 25.17 -15.50
CA LEU A 446 -2.08 26.50 -15.74
C LEU A 446 -0.68 26.46 -16.39
N ILE A 447 0.11 25.40 -16.18
CA ILE A 447 1.48 25.29 -16.71
C ILE A 447 1.53 24.50 -18.02
N ASN A 448 0.72 23.45 -18.16
CA ASN A 448 0.75 22.42 -19.21
C ASN A 448 -0.51 22.35 -20.06
N GLY A 449 -1.61 23.00 -19.64
CA GLY A 449 -2.88 22.95 -20.34
C GLY A 449 -2.87 23.66 -21.71
N PRO A 450 -3.98 23.58 -22.46
CA PRO A 450 -4.11 24.12 -23.82
C PRO A 450 -3.70 25.60 -23.91
N GLU A 451 -4.05 26.37 -22.88
CA GLU A 451 -3.79 27.81 -22.78
C GLU A 451 -2.61 28.13 -21.84
N SER A 452 -1.60 27.26 -21.78
CA SER A 452 -0.43 27.36 -20.88
C SER A 452 0.26 28.73 -20.87
N LYS A 453 0.30 29.47 -22.00
CA LYS A 453 0.86 30.83 -22.02
C LYS A 453 0.02 31.80 -21.19
N LYS A 454 -1.32 31.70 -21.22
CA LYS A 454 -2.24 32.48 -20.38
C LYS A 454 -2.14 32.01 -18.93
N GLY A 455 -2.14 30.70 -18.69
CA GLY A 455 -2.03 30.12 -17.36
C GLY A 455 -0.72 30.46 -16.63
N GLN A 456 0.43 30.45 -17.32
CA GLN A 456 1.70 30.89 -16.73
C GLN A 456 1.69 32.38 -16.39
N ARG A 457 1.04 33.23 -17.20
CA ARG A 457 0.84 34.65 -16.88
C ARG A 457 -0.09 34.85 -15.68
N PHE A 458 -1.15 34.05 -15.58
CA PHE A 458 -2.01 33.99 -14.39
C PHE A 458 -1.17 33.72 -13.14
N LEU A 459 -0.31 32.70 -13.15
CA LEU A 459 0.53 32.34 -12.01
C LEU A 459 1.53 33.45 -11.63
N VAL A 460 2.14 34.11 -12.63
CA VAL A 460 3.05 35.24 -12.40
C VAL A 460 2.32 36.43 -11.79
N ASP A 461 1.12 36.77 -12.27
CA ASP A 461 0.33 37.86 -11.71
C ASP A 461 -0.19 37.51 -10.31
N TYR A 462 -0.61 36.26 -10.08
CA TYR A 462 -1.00 35.74 -8.76
C TYR A 462 0.17 35.85 -7.77
N TRP A 463 1.37 35.45 -8.19
CA TRP A 463 2.60 35.60 -7.43
C TRP A 463 2.82 37.07 -7.03
N ARG A 464 2.80 38.00 -8.00
CA ARG A 464 3.02 39.44 -7.75
C ARG A 464 1.97 40.07 -6.85
N MET A 465 0.71 39.64 -6.94
CA MET A 465 -0.34 40.14 -6.04
C MET A 465 -0.04 39.79 -4.59
N GLY A 466 0.41 38.56 -4.32
CA GLY A 466 0.74 38.09 -2.97
C GLY A 466 1.96 38.78 -2.34
N GLU A 467 2.87 39.34 -3.16
CA GLU A 467 4.00 40.13 -2.66
C GLU A 467 3.51 41.42 -1.96
N LYS A 468 2.39 41.98 -2.42
CA LYS A 468 1.84 43.26 -1.94
C LYS A 468 0.76 43.09 -0.88
N ARG A 469 -0.08 42.06 -1.00
CA ARG A 469 -1.27 41.85 -0.16
C ARG A 469 -1.59 40.37 0.02
N ARG A 470 -2.46 40.04 0.98
CA ARG A 470 -3.07 38.71 1.03
C ARG A 470 -3.89 38.48 -0.24
N VAL A 471 -3.73 37.32 -0.86
CA VAL A 471 -4.53 36.87 -1.99
C VAL A 471 -5.50 35.78 -1.52
N GLY A 472 -6.68 35.74 -2.12
CA GLY A 472 -7.73 34.78 -1.79
C GLY A 472 -8.74 34.65 -2.93
N GLN A 473 -9.93 34.17 -2.63
CA GLN A 473 -10.99 33.88 -3.61
C GLN A 473 -11.25 35.05 -4.57
N ARG A 474 -11.38 36.27 -4.05
CA ARG A 474 -11.61 37.45 -4.90
C ARG A 474 -10.50 37.67 -5.93
N GLN A 475 -9.23 37.59 -5.52
CA GLN A 475 -8.10 37.80 -6.44
C GLN A 475 -7.95 36.65 -7.44
N PHE A 476 -8.30 35.44 -7.03
CA PHE A 476 -8.38 34.30 -7.93
C PHE A 476 -9.43 34.56 -9.03
N ASN A 477 -10.66 34.92 -8.65
CA ASN A 477 -11.73 35.23 -9.60
C ASN A 477 -11.40 36.43 -10.50
N GLU A 478 -10.76 37.48 -9.98
CA GLU A 478 -10.29 38.63 -10.77
C GLU A 478 -9.30 38.18 -11.88
N LEU A 479 -8.42 37.23 -11.57
CA LEU A 479 -7.47 36.68 -12.54
C LEU A 479 -8.12 35.68 -13.49
N ALA A 480 -9.06 34.85 -13.01
CA ALA A 480 -9.82 33.94 -13.86
C ALA A 480 -10.58 34.74 -14.92
N LYS A 481 -11.28 35.81 -14.50
CA LYS A 481 -11.94 36.76 -15.40
C LYS A 481 -11.01 37.38 -16.43
N LYS A 482 -9.79 37.75 -16.02
CA LYS A 482 -8.80 38.37 -16.91
C LYS A 482 -8.27 37.42 -17.99
N TYR A 483 -8.09 36.14 -17.68
CA TYR A 483 -7.38 35.20 -18.53
C TYR A 483 -8.26 34.15 -19.22
N PHE A 484 -9.45 33.87 -18.66
CA PHE A 484 -10.30 32.75 -19.04
C PHE A 484 -11.78 33.13 -19.22
N GLY A 485 -12.16 34.41 -19.12
CA GLY A 485 -13.55 34.86 -19.27
C GLY A 485 -14.19 35.14 -17.91
N ASP A 486 -14.40 34.10 -17.13
CA ASP A 486 -14.66 34.15 -15.70
C ASP A 486 -14.11 32.91 -14.96
N VAL A 487 -14.60 32.64 -13.74
CA VAL A 487 -14.15 31.49 -12.95
C VAL A 487 -14.89 30.20 -13.30
N ASP A 488 -16.12 30.30 -13.81
CA ASP A 488 -16.94 29.17 -14.19
C ASP A 488 -16.48 28.65 -15.56
N ASP A 489 -16.20 29.55 -16.52
CA ASP A 489 -15.55 29.23 -17.81
C ASP A 489 -14.20 28.53 -17.59
N MET A 490 -13.40 29.04 -16.63
CA MET A 490 -12.11 28.45 -16.27
C MET A 490 -12.30 27.06 -15.65
N GLU A 491 -13.35 26.87 -14.86
CA GLU A 491 -13.65 25.61 -14.18
C GLU A 491 -14.10 24.54 -15.17
N GLU A 492 -14.93 24.87 -16.16
CA GLU A 492 -15.34 23.97 -17.25
C GLU A 492 -14.12 23.51 -18.07
N ALA A 493 -13.31 24.46 -18.56
CA ALA A 493 -12.11 24.15 -19.32
C ALA A 493 -11.07 23.35 -18.51
N TRP A 494 -10.98 23.59 -17.20
CA TRP A 494 -10.12 22.82 -16.31
C TRP A 494 -10.64 21.39 -16.10
N GLN A 495 -11.94 21.20 -15.92
CA GLN A 495 -12.54 19.87 -15.76
C GLN A 495 -12.35 19.03 -17.02
N GLU A 496 -12.67 19.58 -18.20
CA GLU A 496 -12.46 18.92 -19.49
C GLU A 496 -11.00 18.47 -19.63
N TYR A 497 -10.06 19.39 -19.40
CA TYR A 497 -8.64 19.08 -19.43
C TYR A 497 -8.25 17.94 -18.48
N VAL A 498 -8.70 17.98 -17.21
CA VAL A 498 -8.33 16.97 -16.21
C VAL A 498 -8.93 15.60 -16.55
N LEU A 499 -10.14 15.55 -17.09
CA LEU A 499 -10.77 14.30 -17.50
C LEU A 499 -10.08 13.67 -18.73
N GLU A 500 -9.48 14.48 -19.60
CA GLU A 500 -8.69 14.00 -20.74
C GLU A 500 -7.27 13.53 -20.37
N LEU A 501 -6.73 13.94 -19.22
CA LEU A 501 -5.40 13.57 -18.80
C LEU A 501 -5.26 12.04 -18.62
N LYS A 502 -4.20 11.49 -19.19
CA LYS A 502 -3.78 10.10 -18.98
C LYS A 502 -2.48 10.06 -18.17
N PRO A 503 -2.35 9.17 -17.18
CA PRO A 503 -1.11 9.07 -16.44
C PRO A 503 0.03 8.53 -17.31
N ASP A 504 1.25 9.03 -17.09
CA ASP A 504 2.45 8.48 -17.73
C ASP A 504 2.59 6.99 -17.42
N PRO A 505 3.00 6.12 -18.36
CA PRO A 505 3.21 4.69 -18.13
C PRO A 505 3.99 4.41 -16.84
N ALA A 506 3.57 3.40 -16.07
CA ALA A 506 4.17 3.08 -14.77
C ALA A 506 5.59 2.50 -14.88
N GLY A 507 6.11 2.33 -16.10
CA GLY A 507 7.37 1.70 -16.42
C GLY A 507 7.69 1.83 -17.91
N GLU A 508 8.76 1.17 -18.33
CA GLU A 508 9.28 1.19 -19.69
C GLU A 508 9.17 -0.22 -20.32
N VAL A 509 8.89 -0.28 -21.63
CA VAL A 509 8.90 -1.52 -22.40
C VAL A 509 10.22 -1.64 -23.14
N ASP A 510 10.92 -2.75 -22.95
CA ASP A 510 12.12 -3.14 -23.69
C ASP A 510 11.90 -4.53 -24.32
N GLY A 511 11.65 -4.53 -25.63
CA GLY A 511 11.37 -5.75 -26.39
C GLY A 511 10.11 -6.47 -25.90
N ASP A 512 10.29 -7.62 -25.28
CA ASP A 512 9.21 -8.47 -24.74
C ASP A 512 8.88 -8.17 -23.27
N ARG A 513 9.65 -7.28 -22.60
CA ARG A 513 9.58 -7.05 -21.17
C ARG A 513 9.18 -5.63 -20.81
N PHE A 514 8.17 -5.48 -19.98
CA PHE A 514 7.85 -4.24 -19.28
C PHE A 514 8.54 -4.24 -17.91
N SER A 515 9.16 -3.12 -17.53
CA SER A 515 9.83 -2.95 -16.24
C SER A 515 9.43 -1.62 -15.60
N SER A 516 8.96 -1.70 -14.36
CA SER A 516 8.66 -0.53 -13.52
C SER A 516 9.68 -0.41 -12.40
N MET A 517 10.44 0.69 -12.40
CA MET A 517 11.31 1.04 -11.27
C MET A 517 10.51 1.65 -10.11
N ASP A 518 9.49 2.46 -10.40
CA ASP A 518 8.73 3.13 -9.34
C ASP A 518 7.89 2.14 -8.52
N PHE A 519 7.46 1.03 -9.13
CA PHE A 519 6.65 -0.01 -8.51
C PHE A 519 7.39 -1.35 -8.35
N MET A 520 8.68 -1.40 -8.70
CA MET A 520 9.59 -2.53 -8.43
C MET A 520 9.07 -3.90 -8.94
N PHE A 521 8.57 -3.91 -10.17
CA PHE A 521 8.14 -5.15 -10.83
C PHE A 521 8.49 -5.14 -12.31
N SER A 522 8.58 -6.32 -12.91
CA SER A 522 8.62 -6.49 -14.35
C SER A 522 7.72 -7.65 -14.77
N ILE A 523 7.13 -7.53 -15.95
CA ILE A 523 6.33 -8.55 -16.61
C ILE A 523 6.90 -8.77 -18.02
N THR A 524 6.92 -10.02 -18.48
CA THR A 524 7.35 -10.38 -19.84
C THR A 524 6.18 -11.01 -20.57
N ARG A 525 5.96 -10.64 -21.83
CA ARG A 525 4.90 -11.22 -22.66
C ARG A 525 5.19 -12.70 -22.91
N SER A 526 4.14 -13.52 -22.87
CA SER A 526 4.26 -14.97 -23.10
C SER A 526 4.60 -15.28 -24.57
N ASP A 527 4.01 -14.54 -25.52
CA ASP A 527 4.29 -14.67 -26.94
C ASP A 527 4.14 -13.33 -27.70
N ALA A 528 4.26 -13.36 -29.03
CA ALA A 528 4.19 -12.17 -29.89
C ALA A 528 2.78 -11.61 -30.13
N LYS A 529 1.71 -12.36 -29.83
CA LYS A 529 0.31 -11.91 -29.97
C LYS A 529 -0.06 -10.89 -28.91
N TRP A 530 0.55 -11.01 -27.73
CA TRP A 530 0.38 -10.07 -26.63
C TRP A 530 1.11 -8.75 -26.91
N GLN A 531 0.37 -7.64 -26.81
CA GLN A 531 0.87 -6.29 -26.99
C GLN A 531 0.66 -5.48 -25.71
N TYR A 532 1.66 -4.67 -25.34
CA TYR A 532 1.51 -3.70 -24.25
C TYR A 532 0.66 -2.52 -24.74
N VAL A 533 -0.43 -2.22 -24.04
CA VAL A 533 -1.38 -1.15 -24.37
C VAL A 533 -1.39 -0.14 -23.22
N LEU A 534 -0.34 0.67 -23.13
CA LEU A 534 -0.10 1.54 -21.96
C LEU A 534 -0.95 2.83 -21.97
N ASP A 535 -1.55 3.14 -23.10
CA ASP A 535 -2.39 4.31 -23.36
C ASP A 535 -3.89 4.09 -23.06
N GLU A 536 -4.29 2.83 -22.84
CA GLU A 536 -5.63 2.41 -22.41
C GLU A 536 -5.69 1.93 -20.95
N ILE A 537 -4.67 2.29 -20.16
CA ILE A 537 -4.65 2.04 -18.72
C ILE A 537 -5.82 2.77 -18.04
N GLN A 538 -6.63 2.03 -17.29
CA GLN A 538 -7.75 2.54 -16.51
C GLN A 538 -7.52 2.21 -15.01
N ASP A 539 -8.27 2.81 -14.08
CA ASP A 539 -8.40 2.36 -12.68
C ASP A 539 -7.12 1.83 -12.00
N ARG A 540 -6.12 2.69 -11.75
CA ARG A 540 -4.86 2.31 -11.06
C ARG A 540 -4.10 1.15 -11.70
N ASP A 541 -4.34 0.82 -12.98
CA ASP A 541 -3.48 -0.12 -13.72
C ASP A 541 -2.06 0.46 -13.84
N LEU A 542 -1.07 -0.40 -13.68
CA LEU A 542 0.35 -0.11 -13.88
C LEU A 542 0.82 -0.56 -15.26
N VAL A 543 0.33 -1.71 -15.71
CA VAL A 543 0.56 -2.22 -17.05
C VAL A 543 -0.67 -2.98 -17.52
N LEU A 544 -0.96 -2.84 -18.81
CA LEU A 544 -1.99 -3.58 -19.53
C LEU A 544 -1.32 -4.26 -20.72
N MET A 545 -1.57 -5.56 -20.89
CA MET A 545 -1.32 -6.32 -22.09
C MET A 545 -2.64 -6.80 -22.67
N ARG A 546 -2.78 -6.79 -24.00
CA ARG A 546 -3.96 -7.28 -24.70
C ARG A 546 -3.57 -8.03 -25.97
N ILE A 547 -4.42 -8.96 -26.39
CA ILE A 547 -4.41 -9.50 -27.75
C ILE A 547 -5.37 -8.63 -28.61
N PRO A 548 -4.89 -7.97 -29.68
CA PRO A 548 -5.73 -7.14 -30.54
C PRO A 548 -6.99 -7.86 -31.03
N ASP A 549 -8.07 -7.10 -31.22
CA ASP A 549 -9.37 -7.58 -31.73
C ASP A 549 -10.08 -8.63 -30.85
N THR A 550 -9.60 -8.84 -29.62
CA THR A 550 -10.23 -9.70 -28.61
C THR A 550 -10.44 -8.94 -27.31
N ARG A 551 -11.21 -9.51 -26.37
CA ARG A 551 -11.30 -8.99 -25.00
C ARG A 551 -10.28 -9.61 -24.04
N ASN A 552 -9.29 -10.33 -24.57
CA ASN A 552 -8.25 -11.00 -23.79
C ASN A 552 -7.19 -10.00 -23.31
N GLU A 553 -7.10 -9.81 -22.00
CA GLU A 553 -6.22 -8.84 -21.38
C GLU A 553 -5.58 -9.33 -20.08
N ILE A 554 -4.40 -8.79 -19.77
CA ILE A 554 -3.67 -8.96 -18.51
C ILE A 554 -3.34 -7.57 -17.97
N ARG A 555 -3.70 -7.29 -16.72
CA ARG A 555 -3.51 -6.02 -16.03
C ARG A 555 -2.79 -6.22 -14.71
N VAL A 556 -1.80 -5.39 -14.39
CA VAL A 556 -1.27 -5.28 -13.02
C VAL A 556 -1.85 -4.01 -12.40
N ARG A 557 -2.45 -4.11 -11.21
CA ARG A 557 -3.09 -3.01 -10.49
C ARG A 557 -2.45 -2.76 -9.13
N ILE A 558 -2.62 -1.54 -8.65
CA ILE A 558 -2.39 -1.18 -7.24
C ILE A 558 -3.70 -1.16 -6.51
N LEU A 559 -3.75 -1.94 -5.43
CA LEU A 559 -4.81 -1.83 -4.44
C LEU A 559 -4.21 -1.51 -3.08
N SER A 560 -4.75 -0.48 -2.44
CA SER A 560 -4.55 -0.22 -1.02
C SER A 560 -5.62 -0.97 -0.24
N LYS A 561 -5.23 -1.98 0.57
CA LYS A 561 -6.17 -2.58 1.53
C LYS A 561 -6.68 -1.48 2.47
N SER A 562 -7.96 -1.53 2.85
CA SER A 562 -8.52 -0.63 3.87
C SER A 562 -7.84 -0.84 5.23
N GLU A 563 -7.38 -2.07 5.50
CA GLU A 563 -6.60 -2.45 6.67
C GLU A 563 -5.44 -3.40 6.32
N ASP A 564 -4.25 -3.14 6.87
CA ASP A 564 -3.02 -3.93 6.66
C ASP A 564 -3.15 -5.43 7.02
N SER A 565 -4.18 -5.80 7.79
CA SER A 565 -4.47 -7.16 8.27
C SER A 565 -5.59 -7.90 7.52
N GLN A 566 -6.25 -7.28 6.53
CA GLN A 566 -7.34 -7.93 5.79
C GLN A 566 -6.79 -9.09 4.94
N ARG A 567 -7.42 -10.27 5.02
CA ARG A 567 -7.06 -11.41 4.17
C ARG A 567 -7.55 -11.16 2.74
N PRO A 568 -6.83 -11.62 1.71
CA PRO A 568 -7.25 -11.51 0.31
C PRO A 568 -8.70 -11.94 0.06
N GLN A 569 -9.09 -13.09 0.64
CA GLN A 569 -10.45 -13.64 0.52
C GLN A 569 -11.52 -12.68 1.05
N ASP A 570 -11.28 -12.05 2.20
CA ASP A 570 -12.28 -11.17 2.82
C ASP A 570 -12.58 -9.96 1.92
N TRP A 571 -11.58 -9.44 1.21
CA TRP A 571 -11.75 -8.35 0.23
C TRP A 571 -12.42 -8.83 -1.06
N VAL A 572 -12.05 -10.02 -1.55
CA VAL A 572 -12.72 -10.64 -2.70
C VAL A 572 -14.22 -10.76 -2.44
N ASP A 573 -14.58 -11.20 -1.24
CA ASP A 573 -15.98 -11.41 -0.85
C ASP A 573 -16.72 -10.09 -0.60
N SER A 574 -16.08 -9.10 0.01
CA SER A 574 -16.74 -7.84 0.40
C SER A 574 -16.82 -6.80 -0.72
N GLU A 575 -15.86 -6.77 -1.65
CA GLU A 575 -15.73 -5.73 -2.68
C GLU A 575 -15.83 -6.29 -4.10
N LEU A 576 -14.98 -7.26 -4.44
CA LEU A 576 -14.81 -7.70 -5.84
C LEU A 576 -16.02 -8.50 -6.35
N LEU A 577 -16.47 -9.51 -5.60
CA LEU A 577 -17.61 -10.33 -5.97
C LEU A 577 -18.89 -9.51 -6.11
N PRO A 578 -19.24 -8.59 -5.18
CA PRO A 578 -20.36 -7.67 -5.37
C PRO A 578 -20.26 -6.82 -6.64
N ALA A 579 -19.07 -6.25 -6.93
CA ALA A 579 -18.85 -5.45 -8.14
C ALA A 579 -19.01 -6.28 -9.44
N LEU A 580 -18.42 -7.47 -9.48
CA LEU A 580 -18.58 -8.40 -10.61
C LEU A 580 -20.03 -8.83 -10.77
N ARG A 581 -20.73 -9.17 -9.68
CA ARG A 581 -22.14 -9.55 -9.71
C ARG A 581 -23.05 -8.42 -10.13
N LYS A 582 -22.68 -7.15 -9.94
CA LYS A 582 -23.42 -6.00 -10.47
C LYS A 582 -23.30 -5.89 -11.99
N LYS A 583 -22.12 -6.22 -12.54
CA LYS A 583 -21.80 -6.07 -13.97
C LYS A 583 -22.14 -7.30 -14.82
N TYR A 584 -22.04 -8.49 -14.24
CA TYR A 584 -22.13 -9.77 -14.94
C TYR A 584 -23.21 -10.66 -14.30
N ARG A 585 -23.63 -11.73 -15.01
CA ARG A 585 -24.54 -12.76 -14.49
C ARG A 585 -23.81 -14.07 -14.25
N ASP A 586 -24.38 -14.93 -13.41
CA ASP A 586 -23.88 -16.28 -13.13
C ASP A 586 -22.40 -16.34 -12.69
N VAL A 587 -21.95 -15.34 -11.90
CA VAL A 587 -20.57 -15.25 -11.42
C VAL A 587 -20.24 -16.42 -10.49
N ARG A 588 -19.36 -17.31 -10.94
CA ARG A 588 -18.77 -18.43 -10.18
C ARG A 588 -17.33 -18.10 -9.82
N SER A 589 -16.82 -18.69 -8.73
CA SER A 589 -15.46 -18.48 -8.26
C SER A 589 -14.77 -19.80 -7.95
N PHE A 590 -13.50 -19.90 -8.31
CA PHE A 590 -12.63 -21.04 -8.08
C PHE A 590 -11.30 -20.54 -7.51
N SER A 591 -10.79 -21.19 -6.47
CA SER A 591 -9.47 -20.91 -5.92
C SER A 591 -8.42 -21.85 -6.51
N GLY A 592 -7.21 -21.35 -6.73
CA GLY A 592 -6.06 -22.10 -7.22
C GLY A 592 -4.75 -21.43 -6.86
N GLU A 593 -3.67 -21.86 -7.49
CA GLU A 593 -2.32 -21.30 -7.33
C GLU A 593 -1.75 -20.99 -8.72
N LEU A 594 -1.10 -19.83 -8.86
CA LEU A 594 -0.39 -19.45 -10.08
C LEU A 594 1.00 -18.91 -9.74
N GLY A 595 2.05 -19.60 -10.20
CA GLY A 595 3.44 -19.18 -10.00
C GLY A 595 3.85 -19.04 -8.52
N GLY A 596 3.30 -19.85 -7.61
CA GLY A 596 3.57 -19.76 -6.17
C GLY A 596 2.69 -18.77 -5.40
N LEU A 597 1.70 -18.15 -6.04
CA LEU A 597 0.79 -17.18 -5.45
C LEU A 597 -0.65 -17.69 -5.48
N ASP A 598 -1.45 -17.36 -4.45
CA ASP A 598 -2.88 -17.62 -4.45
C ASP A 598 -3.55 -16.96 -5.67
N ALA A 599 -4.32 -17.74 -6.41
CA ALA A 599 -5.08 -17.28 -7.56
C ALA A 599 -6.58 -17.57 -7.37
N TYR A 600 -7.42 -16.68 -7.91
CA TYR A 600 -8.87 -16.76 -7.88
C TYR A 600 -9.37 -16.58 -9.30
N VAL A 601 -10.03 -17.60 -9.83
CA VAL A 601 -10.64 -17.59 -11.15
C VAL A 601 -12.13 -17.36 -10.99
N PHE A 602 -12.68 -16.45 -11.78
CA PHE A 602 -14.11 -16.16 -11.80
C PHE A 602 -14.65 -16.39 -13.19
N GLU A 603 -15.67 -17.24 -13.29
CA GLU A 603 -16.39 -17.48 -14.53
C GLU A 603 -17.70 -16.70 -14.51
N PHE A 604 -18.02 -15.99 -15.58
CA PHE A 604 -19.25 -15.22 -15.66
C PHE A 604 -19.73 -15.04 -17.10
N TYR A 605 -20.97 -14.56 -17.22
CA TYR A 605 -21.58 -14.21 -18.49
C TYR A 605 -21.89 -12.72 -18.52
N ASP A 606 -21.76 -12.10 -19.70
CA ASP A 606 -22.24 -10.75 -19.91
C ASP A 606 -23.73 -10.67 -19.59
N ARG A 607 -24.12 -9.60 -18.89
CA ARG A 607 -25.53 -9.25 -18.79
C ARG A 607 -25.98 -8.75 -20.16
N PRO A 608 -27.16 -9.19 -20.67
CA PRO A 608 -27.76 -8.53 -21.82
C PRO A 608 -27.92 -7.04 -21.52
N PRO A 609 -27.79 -6.15 -22.53
CA PRO A 609 -28.05 -4.73 -22.33
C PRO A 609 -29.41 -4.56 -21.68
N GLU A 610 -29.51 -3.65 -20.70
CA GLU A 610 -30.82 -3.28 -20.15
C GLU A 610 -31.69 -2.84 -21.33
N PRO A 611 -32.93 -3.34 -21.45
CA PRO A 611 -33.82 -2.83 -22.47
C PRO A 611 -33.89 -1.31 -22.27
N GLU A 612 -33.69 -0.55 -23.34
CA GLU A 612 -33.90 0.89 -23.31
C GLU A 612 -35.24 1.12 -22.63
N LYS A 613 -35.25 1.93 -21.57
CA LYS A 613 -36.51 2.41 -21.03
C LYS A 613 -37.16 3.15 -22.19
N SER A 614 -38.15 2.49 -22.82
CA SER A 614 -39.06 3.15 -23.72
C SER A 614 -39.54 4.39 -23.00
N ALA A 615 -39.35 5.54 -23.63
CA ALA A 615 -39.94 6.78 -23.19
C ALA A 615 -41.46 6.58 -23.17
N GLU A 616 -42.00 6.13 -22.04
CA GLU A 616 -43.41 6.28 -21.74
C GLU A 616 -43.63 7.77 -21.49
N GLU A 617 -44.11 8.39 -22.57
CA GLU A 617 -45.20 9.37 -22.57
C GLU A 617 -45.44 10.05 -21.22
N THR A 618 -44.97 11.30 -21.16
CA THR A 618 -45.66 12.34 -20.40
C THR A 618 -47.13 12.34 -20.78
N ASP A 619 -47.98 11.82 -19.93
CA ASP A 619 -49.38 12.22 -19.87
C ASP A 619 -49.82 12.39 -18.42
N GLY A 620 -50.60 13.47 -18.23
CA GLY A 620 -50.73 14.19 -16.99
C GLY A 620 -51.47 13.46 -15.89
N GLU A 621 -50.92 13.56 -14.68
CA GLU A 621 -51.62 13.28 -13.44
C GLU A 621 -52.74 14.33 -13.25
N LYS A 622 -53.98 13.91 -13.50
CA LYS A 622 -55.19 14.54 -12.96
C LYS A 622 -56.06 13.47 -12.33
N ASP A 623 -56.42 13.74 -11.09
CA ASP A 623 -57.37 13.06 -10.21
C ASP A 623 -58.54 12.37 -10.92
N SER A 624 -58.83 11.11 -10.55
CA SER A 624 -60.06 10.74 -9.80
C SER A 624 -60.32 9.23 -9.81
N GLU A 625 -60.59 8.72 -8.61
CA GLU A 625 -61.50 7.64 -8.17
C GLU A 625 -62.07 6.56 -9.13
N THR A 626 -62.25 5.39 -8.50
CA THR A 626 -63.29 4.34 -8.63
C THR A 626 -63.07 3.08 -9.51
N GLU A 627 -63.03 1.96 -8.77
CA GLU A 627 -63.74 0.67 -8.92
C GLU A 627 -63.46 -0.34 -10.07
N GLU A 628 -63.21 -1.58 -9.63
CA GLU A 628 -63.68 -2.90 -10.11
C GLU A 628 -63.94 -3.10 -11.62
N ASP A 629 -63.33 -4.11 -12.27
CA ASP A 629 -63.74 -5.52 -12.21
C ASP A 629 -63.07 -6.41 -13.29
N GLN A 630 -62.92 -7.68 -12.93
CA GLN A 630 -62.92 -8.93 -13.70
C GLN A 630 -62.61 -9.04 -15.22
N GLN A 631 -61.56 -9.85 -15.47
CA GLN A 631 -61.66 -11.21 -16.06
C GLN A 631 -61.69 -11.42 -17.60
N SER A 632 -60.67 -12.18 -18.03
CA SER A 632 -60.67 -13.23 -19.08
C SER A 632 -60.77 -12.89 -20.57
N GLY A 633 -59.95 -13.59 -21.38
CA GLY A 633 -60.30 -13.89 -22.76
C GLY A 633 -59.14 -13.98 -23.77
N LEU A 634 -58.33 -15.03 -23.68
CA LEU A 634 -57.59 -15.62 -24.81
C LEU A 634 -58.56 -16.10 -25.94
N PRO A 635 -58.15 -16.71 -27.09
CA PRO A 635 -56.93 -16.62 -27.91
C PRO A 635 -57.22 -16.71 -29.47
N VAL A 636 -56.14 -16.91 -30.26
CA VAL A 636 -56.07 -17.57 -31.61
C VAL A 636 -56.59 -16.75 -32.80
N GLY A 637 -55.95 -16.67 -33.97
CA GLY A 637 -54.77 -17.29 -34.58
C GLY A 637 -54.92 -17.22 -36.11
N ILE A 638 -54.03 -17.95 -36.82
CA ILE A 638 -54.15 -18.38 -38.24
C ILE A 638 -53.39 -17.54 -39.29
N SER A 639 -52.20 -18.04 -39.67
CA SER A 639 -51.50 -17.92 -40.97
C SER A 639 -52.34 -18.58 -42.12
N PRO A 640 -52.00 -18.61 -43.44
CA PRO A 640 -50.69 -18.41 -44.09
C PRO A 640 -50.66 -17.88 -45.57
N GLN A 641 -49.43 -17.84 -46.12
CA GLN A 641 -49.01 -18.18 -47.51
C GLN A 641 -49.07 -17.18 -48.70
N GLN A 642 -47.86 -16.99 -49.27
CA GLN A 642 -47.40 -17.09 -50.68
C GLN A 642 -47.39 -15.86 -51.65
N ASP A 643 -46.14 -15.39 -51.91
CA ASP A 643 -45.43 -15.12 -53.19
C ASP A 643 -46.03 -14.23 -54.31
N PRO A 644 -45.23 -13.73 -55.29
CA PRO A 644 -43.87 -13.15 -55.22
C PRO A 644 -43.71 -11.87 -56.10
N GLY A 645 -42.57 -11.17 -55.97
CA GLY A 645 -41.98 -10.39 -57.07
C GLY A 645 -42.20 -8.88 -57.06
N GLY A 646 -41.08 -8.13 -57.06
CA GLY A 646 -41.08 -6.68 -57.27
C GLY A 646 -39.80 -6.04 -56.73
N THR A 647 -38.80 -5.90 -57.60
CA THR A 647 -37.61 -5.08 -57.41
C THR A 647 -38.01 -3.62 -57.21
N ASP A 648 -37.42 -2.93 -56.23
CA ASP A 648 -36.71 -1.66 -56.44
C ASP A 648 -36.04 -1.19 -55.14
N ALA A 649 -34.89 -0.55 -55.32
CA ALA A 649 -33.87 -0.28 -54.33
C ALA A 649 -34.27 0.79 -53.30
N GLU A 650 -34.09 0.48 -52.02
CA GLU A 650 -33.77 1.45 -50.98
C GLU A 650 -32.58 0.90 -50.19
N GLU A 651 -31.44 1.58 -50.29
CA GLU A 651 -30.34 1.49 -49.32
C GLU A 651 -30.91 1.83 -47.94
N LYS A 652 -31.23 0.80 -47.15
CA LYS A 652 -31.34 0.93 -45.71
C LYS A 652 -29.95 0.70 -45.14
N ASP A 653 -29.43 1.72 -44.47
CA ASP A 653 -28.33 1.60 -43.52
C ASP A 653 -28.50 0.30 -42.73
N GLU A 654 -27.58 -0.64 -42.90
CA GLU A 654 -27.46 -1.76 -41.98
C GLU A 654 -27.25 -1.14 -40.59
N PRO A 655 -28.07 -1.45 -39.57
CA PRO A 655 -27.70 -1.10 -38.22
C PRO A 655 -26.34 -1.76 -37.99
N GLU A 656 -25.32 -0.96 -37.64
CA GLU A 656 -24.01 -1.47 -37.21
C GLU A 656 -24.26 -2.68 -36.34
N ALA A 657 -23.81 -3.85 -36.81
CA ALA A 657 -24.05 -5.10 -36.11
C ALA A 657 -23.53 -4.93 -34.68
N ILE A 658 -24.46 -4.88 -33.72
CA ILE A 658 -24.11 -4.96 -32.30
C ILE A 658 -23.29 -6.23 -32.19
N PRO A 659 -22.01 -6.16 -31.75
CA PRO A 659 -21.18 -7.34 -31.70
C PRO A 659 -21.90 -8.41 -30.90
N ASP A 660 -22.10 -9.59 -31.49
CA ASP A 660 -22.76 -10.71 -30.82
C ASP A 660 -22.11 -10.89 -29.43
N PRO A 661 -22.90 -10.90 -28.34
CA PRO A 661 -22.34 -11.05 -27.00
C PRO A 661 -21.62 -12.40 -26.94
N LEU A 662 -20.29 -12.37 -26.87
CA LEU A 662 -19.48 -13.57 -26.71
C LEU A 662 -19.82 -14.21 -25.36
N LYS A 663 -20.30 -15.45 -25.47
CA LYS A 663 -20.77 -16.33 -24.41
C LYS A 663 -19.56 -16.79 -23.59
N HIS A 664 -19.63 -16.61 -22.28
CA HIS A 664 -18.67 -17.07 -21.28
C HIS A 664 -17.31 -16.35 -21.25
N ARG A 665 -16.97 -15.79 -20.07
CA ARG A 665 -15.70 -15.14 -19.79
C ARG A 665 -15.11 -15.64 -18.48
N SER A 666 -13.78 -15.64 -18.46
CA SER A 666 -13.00 -16.00 -17.29
C SER A 666 -12.13 -14.84 -16.86
N TYR A 667 -12.19 -14.50 -15.58
CA TYR A 667 -11.38 -13.46 -14.95
C TYR A 667 -10.45 -14.10 -13.94
N VAL A 668 -9.16 -13.83 -14.06
CA VAL A 668 -8.14 -14.36 -13.15
C VAL A 668 -7.62 -13.24 -12.30
N LEU A 669 -7.68 -13.42 -10.99
CA LEU A 669 -7.02 -12.61 -9.99
C LEU A 669 -5.86 -13.43 -9.41
N VAL A 670 -4.64 -12.91 -9.47
CA VAL A 670 -3.45 -13.62 -8.96
C VAL A 670 -2.71 -12.74 -7.98
N GLY A 671 -2.47 -13.30 -6.79
CA GLY A 671 -1.59 -12.75 -5.77
C GLY A 671 -2.06 -11.40 -5.26
N VAL A 672 -2.79 -11.38 -4.15
CA VAL A 672 -3.06 -10.13 -3.43
C VAL A 672 -1.90 -9.88 -2.47
N SER A 673 -0.92 -9.09 -2.93
CA SER A 673 0.08 -8.53 -2.02
C SER A 673 -0.47 -7.26 -1.34
N ASN A 674 0.19 -6.76 -0.30
CA ASN A 674 -0.18 -5.49 0.33
C ASN A 674 0.01 -4.26 -0.60
N ALA A 675 0.43 -4.46 -1.86
CA ALA A 675 0.80 -3.39 -2.79
C ALA A 675 0.23 -3.57 -4.21
N TYR A 676 0.14 -4.81 -4.70
CA TYR A 676 -0.17 -5.11 -6.10
C TYR A 676 -1.06 -6.33 -6.26
N GLU A 677 -1.82 -6.33 -7.35
CA GLU A 677 -2.71 -7.38 -7.81
C GLU A 677 -2.46 -7.61 -9.31
N LEU A 678 -2.41 -8.87 -9.75
CA LEU A 678 -2.50 -9.20 -11.17
C LEU A 678 -3.93 -9.62 -11.50
N ARG A 679 -4.47 -9.08 -12.59
CA ARG A 679 -5.77 -9.40 -13.14
C ARG A 679 -5.64 -9.85 -14.59
N GLY A 680 -6.56 -10.67 -15.05
CA GLY A 680 -6.76 -10.94 -16.47
C GLY A 680 -8.21 -11.21 -16.77
N SER A 681 -8.65 -10.86 -17.97
CA SER A 681 -9.98 -11.18 -18.50
C SER A 681 -9.78 -11.91 -19.81
N PHE A 682 -10.47 -13.03 -19.98
CA PHE A 682 -10.25 -13.95 -21.09
C PHE A 682 -11.58 -14.47 -21.64
N GLU A 683 -11.63 -14.68 -22.95
CA GLU A 683 -12.64 -15.47 -23.62
C GLU A 683 -12.41 -16.96 -23.30
N GLU A 684 -13.49 -17.76 -23.21
CA GLU A 684 -13.42 -19.14 -22.71
C GLU A 684 -12.44 -20.04 -23.48
N LYS A 685 -12.44 -19.93 -24.81
CA LYS A 685 -11.60 -20.77 -25.68
C LYS A 685 -10.12 -20.49 -25.42
N GLU A 686 -9.74 -19.22 -25.39
CA GLU A 686 -8.38 -18.76 -25.09
C GLU A 686 -8.01 -19.06 -23.63
N PHE A 687 -8.90 -18.84 -22.67
CA PHE A 687 -8.68 -19.09 -21.25
C PHE A 687 -8.23 -20.54 -20.99
N ASN A 688 -8.94 -21.50 -21.57
CA ASN A 688 -8.63 -22.92 -21.43
C ASN A 688 -7.26 -23.30 -22.03
N THR A 689 -6.83 -22.61 -23.08
CA THR A 689 -5.48 -22.80 -23.66
C THR A 689 -4.38 -22.09 -22.87
N LEU A 690 -4.72 -20.98 -22.20
CA LEU A 690 -3.79 -20.15 -21.46
C LEU A 690 -3.53 -20.69 -20.05
N LEU A 691 -4.38 -21.53 -19.48
CA LEU A 691 -4.17 -22.13 -18.15
C LEU A 691 -2.81 -22.84 -18.00
N SER A 692 -2.30 -23.46 -19.08
CA SER A 692 -0.97 -24.08 -19.10
C SER A 692 0.19 -23.09 -19.26
N ASP A 693 -0.03 -21.94 -19.92
CA ASP A 693 1.00 -20.92 -20.15
C ASP A 693 1.02 -19.83 -19.08
N LEU A 694 -0.12 -19.56 -18.44
CA LEU A 694 -0.27 -18.68 -17.28
C LEU A 694 0.52 -19.23 -16.08
N GLU A 695 0.80 -20.53 -16.05
CA GLU A 695 1.71 -21.19 -15.10
C GLU A 695 3.10 -20.52 -15.06
N TRP A 696 3.50 -19.86 -16.17
CA TRP A 696 4.77 -19.14 -16.29
C TRP A 696 4.61 -17.73 -16.87
N VAL A 697 3.79 -16.87 -16.25
CA VAL A 697 4.04 -15.42 -16.37
C VAL A 697 5.16 -15.06 -15.41
N ALA A 698 6.35 -14.75 -15.95
CA ALA A 698 7.50 -14.39 -15.15
C ALA A 698 7.32 -12.99 -14.54
N PHE A 699 6.63 -12.95 -13.39
CA PHE A 699 6.68 -11.82 -12.48
C PHE A 699 7.99 -11.91 -11.71
N SER A 700 9.01 -11.23 -12.21
CA SER A 700 9.99 -10.70 -11.28
C SER A 700 9.34 -9.50 -10.62
N PHE A 701 8.55 -9.75 -9.58
CA PHE A 701 8.62 -8.82 -8.47
C PHE A 701 10.09 -8.90 -8.08
N GLU A 702 10.89 -7.95 -8.53
CA GLU A 702 12.03 -7.52 -7.74
C GLU A 702 11.43 -6.87 -6.49
N LYS A 703 10.73 -7.69 -5.70
CA LYS A 703 10.78 -7.68 -4.27
C LYS A 703 12.27 -7.80 -3.94
N ILE A 704 12.92 -6.66 -4.03
CA ILE A 704 13.30 -5.90 -2.87
C ILE A 704 12.20 -6.02 -1.73
N LEU A 705 11.80 -7.25 -1.36
CA LEU A 705 11.27 -7.62 -0.04
C LEU A 705 12.40 -7.68 0.96
N ARG A 706 13.62 -7.67 0.46
CA ARG A 706 14.67 -6.96 1.11
C ARG A 706 14.72 -5.57 0.48
N ASN A 707 13.79 -4.65 0.79
CA ASN A 707 14.10 -3.22 1.07
C ASN A 707 12.89 -2.26 0.96
N ARG A 708 12.10 -2.05 2.03
CA ARG A 708 12.36 -1.14 3.18
C ARG A 708 13.81 -0.93 3.72
N TRP A 709 14.85 -1.11 2.92
CA TRP A 709 16.25 -1.20 3.34
C TRP A 709 17.25 -0.63 2.32
#